data_AF-A0AAD6C3Y3-F1
#
_entry.id   AF-A0AAD6C3Y3-F1
#
_cell.length_a   1.000
_cell.length_b   1.000
_cell.length_c   1.000
_cell.angle_alpha   90.00
_cell.angle_beta   90.00
_cell.angle_gamma   90.00
#
_symmetry.space_group_name_H-M   'P 1'
#
loop_
_entity.id
_entity.type
_entity.pdbx_description
1 polymer ?
#
loop_
_entity_poly.entity_id
_entity_poly.type
_entity_poly.pdbx_seq_one_letter_code
_entity_poly.pdbx_strand_id
1 'polypeptide(L)'
;MPQSLETDLDRAPELEPHMELRRDRLHGASVAPVSSTEREPSSPRQSSDTKDTYQHSSPSVPLKRSIYIVPLVLLYGGAALYAWVIICILKDRPIGGTGYGATAYEEVQNNHTDAMMRSYPNAHSYLAALFTKSESYLRAARVVQSLVSVVTIPLTSAVCSQAAVVYLQRRSEVRRLTLRQSMALADKGWTDIALLTKLFFGGWSRYRSSLLLFALFLNVLGGVISPVQQIFLSYATIKRVIYPIDLPMVTDFTDLFHPPYDPQAEGDSGKISTQLRTILAATSNTEVQPRLWSMDNATLPMNKFPIDTGLSTPFQTTAQNTLANITSIDRPFWAELPSGINTGLQQQQYAPRVNSTVTWMNNSVSNLPDECNFSSDAYYIRYEYHDIFQYSIEICMPGNMSQSPWKNERARQDLHEELYLKMNFSGDYEVDVLPGGLPVTPGIYSKKLTLDTTTGYFELPNYENGQVPGPLLSGNPWETNSSSVGISKREDLSSQYYNPSDSTMNVTYAVNRVYNKGPLLNIVMALFGEGSLADIEHTSLAAYANSNTIYDECIAVVPFISLLTTPDSIDGSLSHFASCLQGSGLVGSLGNYSTINNNMTLHATVAWYFWLFSGEDTAPYSDRVQNAFASAAFLAIDTIMMNPYTGSKSINLSYDMGADLQIPSISRAGVIFISVLLGLHLLFLLALSLYSAWIPRWTEKLDSFAMLRIGASISEKVPLLATQHTDRIKALDDAPGWMGNSSQNDIGELCLGGEQQLTKTKYYRGYDTDQGLAKTTAISGLARRDGYSLAGAGDE
;
A
#
# COMPACT_ATOMS: atom_id res chain seq x y z
N MET A 1 38.16 20.97 -3.35
CA MET A 1 39.55 20.45 -3.42
C MET A 1 39.91 19.87 -2.07
N PRO A 2 40.78 18.83 -1.97
CA PRO A 2 41.25 17.94 -3.05
C PRO A 2 41.30 16.43 -2.64
N GLN A 3 41.78 15.59 -3.56
CA GLN A 3 42.70 14.42 -3.40
C GLN A 3 42.51 13.43 -2.21
N SER A 4 42.32 12.11 -2.36
CA SER A 4 42.94 11.03 -3.21
C SER A 4 44.17 10.33 -2.59
N LEU A 5 44.17 8.99 -2.58
CA LEU A 5 45.39 8.17 -2.70
C LEU A 5 45.06 6.77 -3.27
N GLU A 6 45.95 6.25 -4.13
CA GLU A 6 45.95 4.87 -4.67
C GLU A 6 47.15 4.08 -4.10
N THR A 7 47.50 2.93 -4.71
CA THR A 7 48.60 1.95 -4.41
C THR A 7 48.25 0.84 -3.39
N ASP A 8 48.61 -0.46 -3.58
CA ASP A 8 49.09 -1.14 -4.79
C ASP A 8 48.95 -2.69 -4.80
N LEU A 9 48.92 -3.25 -6.01
CA LEU A 9 49.45 -4.54 -6.53
C LEU A 9 49.23 -5.96 -5.88
N ASP A 10 48.73 -6.89 -6.73
CA ASP A 10 49.01 -8.34 -6.92
C ASP A 10 49.55 -9.25 -5.78
N ARG A 11 48.81 -10.34 -5.44
CA ARG A 11 48.95 -11.72 -6.02
C ARG A 11 48.02 -12.79 -5.38
N ALA A 12 47.78 -13.90 -6.09
CA ALA A 12 47.11 -15.11 -5.59
C ALA A 12 48.11 -16.17 -5.04
N PRO A 13 47.64 -17.18 -4.28
CA PRO A 13 47.45 -18.52 -4.90
C PRO A 13 46.26 -19.35 -4.34
N GLU A 14 46.11 -20.58 -4.86
CA GLU A 14 45.13 -21.61 -4.48
C GLU A 14 45.46 -22.33 -3.15
N LEU A 15 44.47 -23.03 -2.54
CA LEU A 15 44.66 -24.36 -1.94
C LEU A 15 43.35 -25.14 -1.70
N GLU A 16 43.43 -26.47 -1.59
CA GLU A 16 42.32 -27.41 -1.31
C GLU A 16 42.02 -27.59 0.20
N PRO A 17 40.80 -28.07 0.58
CA PRO A 17 40.51 -28.54 1.92
C PRO A 17 40.95 -30.00 2.14
N HIS A 18 41.76 -30.24 3.19
CA HIS A 18 42.37 -31.55 3.43
C HIS A 18 41.52 -32.48 4.33
N MET A 19 41.67 -33.79 4.13
CA MET A 19 41.08 -34.86 4.95
C MET A 19 41.90 -35.10 6.24
N GLU A 20 41.24 -35.44 7.36
CA GLU A 20 41.90 -36.05 8.53
C GLU A 20 41.15 -37.31 9.05
N LEU A 21 41.89 -38.19 9.71
CA LEU A 21 41.51 -39.54 10.14
C LEU A 21 41.83 -39.76 11.63
N ARG A 22 41.15 -40.71 12.30
CA ARG A 22 41.72 -41.34 13.51
C ARG A 22 41.44 -42.85 13.62
N ARG A 23 42.48 -43.60 14.01
CA ARG A 23 42.51 -45.07 14.23
C ARG A 23 41.96 -45.42 15.64
N ASP A 24 41.76 -46.65 16.11
CA ASP A 24 42.40 -48.00 15.94
C ASP A 24 41.38 -49.10 16.43
N ARG A 25 41.51 -50.44 16.53
CA ARG A 25 42.56 -51.53 16.48
C ARG A 25 41.82 -52.91 16.40
N LEU A 26 42.34 -54.13 16.15
CA LEU A 26 43.69 -54.67 15.80
C LEU A 26 43.62 -55.97 14.95
N HIS A 27 43.29 -57.16 15.50
CA HIS A 27 43.42 -58.51 14.87
C HIS A 27 42.44 -59.58 15.42
N GLY A 28 42.20 -60.63 14.62
CA GLY A 28 41.72 -61.96 15.06
C GLY A 28 41.43 -62.90 13.86
N ALA A 29 41.98 -64.13 13.83
CA ALA A 29 41.79 -65.08 12.73
C ALA A 29 41.76 -66.55 13.21
N SER A 30 40.83 -67.35 12.67
CA SER A 30 40.82 -68.83 12.69
C SER A 30 39.79 -69.32 11.65
N VAL A 31 40.17 -70.13 10.64
CA VAL A 31 40.14 -71.62 10.59
C VAL A 31 38.73 -72.20 10.33
N ALA A 32 38.66 -73.20 9.43
CA ALA A 32 37.44 -73.83 8.91
C ALA A 32 36.91 -74.97 9.82
N PRO A 33 35.88 -75.71 9.38
CA PRO A 33 36.22 -76.96 8.69
C PRO A 33 35.41 -77.27 7.42
N VAL A 34 35.94 -78.22 6.64
CA VAL A 34 35.30 -78.85 5.47
C VAL A 34 34.34 -79.96 5.93
N SER A 35 33.28 -80.20 5.16
CA SER A 35 32.61 -81.51 5.10
C SER A 35 32.47 -81.95 3.64
N SER A 36 32.66 -83.24 3.38
CA SER A 36 32.86 -83.80 2.04
C SER A 36 31.98 -85.02 1.80
N THR A 37 31.37 -85.15 0.62
CA THR A 37 30.78 -86.43 0.18
C THR A 37 30.86 -86.59 -1.35
N GLU A 38 31.46 -87.71 -1.75
CA GLU A 38 31.39 -88.40 -3.06
C GLU A 38 29.92 -88.78 -3.42
N ARG A 39 29.48 -89.27 -4.60
CA ARG A 39 30.03 -89.67 -5.94
C ARG A 39 28.83 -89.61 -6.95
N GLU A 40 28.77 -90.01 -8.23
CA GLU A 40 29.62 -90.70 -9.23
C GLU A 40 29.10 -90.30 -10.66
N PRO A 41 29.89 -90.32 -11.77
CA PRO A 41 29.48 -89.75 -13.07
C PRO A 41 28.91 -90.76 -14.09
N SER A 42 27.97 -90.33 -14.96
CA SER A 42 27.54 -90.99 -16.23
C SER A 42 26.37 -90.21 -16.86
N SER A 43 26.01 -90.30 -18.15
CA SER A 43 26.69 -90.70 -19.41
C SER A 43 25.81 -90.20 -20.59
N PRO A 44 26.33 -89.83 -21.79
CA PRO A 44 25.54 -89.11 -22.80
C PRO A 44 24.76 -90.03 -23.76
N ARG A 45 23.63 -89.52 -24.27
CA ARG A 45 23.01 -89.89 -25.55
C ARG A 45 22.26 -88.69 -26.13
N GLN A 46 21.99 -88.54 -27.42
CA GLN A 46 22.57 -88.97 -28.72
C GLN A 46 21.51 -88.55 -29.75
N SER A 47 21.91 -88.11 -30.93
CA SER A 47 21.05 -87.55 -31.97
C SER A 47 19.87 -88.42 -32.44
N SER A 48 18.76 -87.77 -32.80
CA SER A 48 17.86 -88.25 -33.86
C SER A 48 17.44 -87.08 -34.76
N ASP A 49 17.81 -87.17 -36.03
CA ASP A 49 17.47 -86.21 -37.09
C ASP A 49 16.03 -86.50 -37.59
N THR A 50 15.17 -85.49 -37.67
CA THR A 50 13.84 -85.61 -38.30
C THR A 50 13.57 -84.41 -39.20
N LYS A 51 13.58 -84.65 -40.52
CA LYS A 51 13.21 -83.64 -41.53
C LYS A 51 11.70 -83.54 -41.69
N ASP A 52 11.04 -82.80 -40.80
CA ASP A 52 9.67 -82.36 -41.04
C ASP A 52 9.63 -81.08 -41.89
N THR A 53 8.80 -81.09 -42.93
CA THR A 53 8.69 -79.99 -43.89
C THR A 53 7.81 -78.89 -43.31
N TYR A 54 8.42 -78.01 -42.52
CA TYR A 54 7.73 -76.83 -41.99
C TYR A 54 7.35 -75.86 -43.11
N GLN A 55 6.08 -75.94 -43.52
CA GLN A 55 5.42 -74.98 -44.39
C GLN A 55 5.45 -73.60 -43.70
N HIS A 56 6.31 -72.70 -44.17
CA HIS A 56 6.70 -71.48 -43.46
C HIS A 56 5.53 -70.47 -43.40
N SER A 57 4.68 -70.60 -42.38
CA SER A 57 3.56 -69.69 -42.15
C SER A 57 4.10 -68.29 -41.89
N SER A 58 3.78 -67.34 -42.77
CA SER A 58 4.31 -65.97 -42.67
C SER A 58 3.94 -65.36 -41.31
N PRO A 59 4.87 -64.66 -40.63
CA PRO A 59 4.55 -63.96 -39.39
C PRO A 59 3.36 -63.03 -39.57
N SER A 60 2.40 -63.08 -38.64
CA SER A 60 1.19 -62.26 -38.70
C SER A 60 0.82 -61.69 -37.33
N VAL A 61 0.27 -60.47 -37.34
CA VAL A 61 0.11 -59.62 -36.16
C VAL A 61 -1.27 -58.94 -36.20
N PRO A 62 -2.02 -58.88 -35.08
CA PRO A 62 -3.27 -58.13 -35.00
C PRO A 62 -3.02 -56.63 -34.79
N LEU A 63 -3.85 -55.78 -35.39
CA LEU A 63 -3.73 -54.32 -35.29
C LEU A 63 -3.95 -53.83 -33.85
N LYS A 64 -2.92 -53.26 -33.22
CA LYS A 64 -2.96 -52.79 -31.83
C LYS A 64 -3.61 -51.40 -31.72
N ARG A 65 -4.19 -51.11 -30.54
CA ARG A 65 -4.56 -49.74 -30.13
C ARG A 65 -3.48 -49.20 -29.20
N SER A 66 -3.04 -47.96 -29.42
CA SER A 66 -2.28 -47.19 -28.42
C SER A 66 -3.27 -46.27 -27.69
N ILE A 67 -3.26 -46.33 -26.35
CA ILE A 67 -4.18 -45.57 -25.47
C ILE A 67 -3.42 -44.48 -24.70
N TYR A 68 -2.10 -44.60 -24.55
CA TYR A 68 -1.27 -43.76 -23.65
C TYR A 68 -1.37 -42.25 -23.91
N ILE A 69 -1.74 -41.84 -25.11
CA ILE A 69 -1.87 -40.42 -25.47
C ILE A 69 -3.08 -39.74 -24.78
N VAL A 70 -4.13 -40.51 -24.44
CA VAL A 70 -5.33 -40.00 -23.79
C VAL A 70 -5.06 -39.53 -22.35
N PRO A 71 -4.45 -40.32 -21.43
CA PRO A 71 -4.12 -39.82 -20.10
C PRO A 71 -3.09 -38.69 -20.11
N LEU A 72 -2.21 -38.60 -21.12
CA LEU A 72 -1.29 -37.47 -21.29
C LEU A 72 -2.07 -36.17 -21.62
N VAL A 73 -3.03 -36.24 -22.54
CA VAL A 73 -3.93 -35.11 -22.86
C VAL A 73 -4.82 -34.74 -21.67
N LEU A 74 -5.29 -35.70 -20.88
CA LEU A 74 -6.05 -35.43 -19.65
C LEU A 74 -5.20 -34.75 -18.58
N LEU A 75 -3.94 -35.17 -18.38
CA LEU A 75 -3.00 -34.55 -17.45
C LEU A 75 -2.69 -33.09 -17.85
N TYR A 76 -2.41 -32.86 -19.14
CA TYR A 76 -2.23 -31.52 -19.70
C TYR A 76 -3.48 -30.65 -19.53
N GLY A 77 -4.67 -31.19 -19.83
CA GLY A 77 -5.93 -30.48 -19.65
C GLY A 77 -6.21 -30.12 -18.19
N GLY A 78 -5.94 -31.04 -17.25
CA GLY A 78 -6.04 -30.78 -15.82
C GLY A 78 -5.10 -29.67 -15.34
N ALA A 79 -3.84 -29.70 -15.78
CA ALA A 79 -2.86 -28.65 -15.46
C ALA A 79 -3.25 -27.28 -16.04
N ALA A 80 -3.69 -27.24 -17.30
CA ALA A 80 -4.13 -26.01 -17.97
C ALA A 80 -5.37 -25.40 -17.31
N LEU A 81 -6.36 -26.23 -16.97
CA LEU A 81 -7.56 -25.80 -16.25
C LEU A 81 -7.24 -25.34 -14.82
N TYR A 82 -6.38 -26.07 -14.09
CA TYR A 82 -5.94 -25.67 -12.74
C TYR A 82 -5.34 -24.26 -12.72
N ALA A 83 -4.36 -23.99 -13.59
CA ALA A 83 -3.70 -22.68 -13.63
C ALA A 83 -4.69 -21.56 -13.97
N TRP A 84 -5.56 -21.78 -14.96
CA TRP A 84 -6.55 -20.79 -15.37
C TRP A 84 -7.62 -20.53 -14.30
N VAL A 85 -8.15 -21.58 -13.67
CA VAL A 85 -9.18 -21.46 -12.62
C VAL A 85 -8.63 -20.77 -11.37
N ILE A 86 -7.40 -21.06 -10.94
CA ILE A 86 -6.78 -20.39 -9.80
C ILE A 86 -6.59 -18.89 -10.07
N ILE A 87 -6.15 -18.50 -11.27
CA ILE A 87 -6.03 -17.09 -11.67
C ILE A 87 -7.40 -16.39 -11.69
N CYS A 88 -8.45 -17.05 -12.19
CA CYS A 88 -9.81 -16.50 -12.20
C CYS A 88 -10.40 -16.34 -10.79
N ILE A 89 -10.12 -17.25 -9.85
CA ILE A 89 -10.57 -17.13 -8.46
C ILE A 89 -9.84 -15.97 -7.76
N LEU A 90 -8.50 -15.94 -7.86
CA LEU A 90 -7.64 -14.96 -7.20
C LEU A 90 -7.81 -13.52 -7.67
N LYS A 91 -8.46 -13.31 -8.82
CA LYS A 91 -8.90 -11.98 -9.24
C LYS A 91 -9.94 -11.40 -8.28
N ASP A 92 -10.94 -12.18 -7.94
CA ASP A 92 -12.14 -11.70 -7.24
C ASP A 92 -12.09 -11.99 -5.72
N ARG A 93 -11.38 -13.04 -5.26
CA ARG A 93 -11.23 -13.38 -3.83
C ARG A 93 -9.99 -14.25 -3.49
N PRO A 94 -9.46 -14.19 -2.26
CA PRO A 94 -8.39 -15.08 -1.81
C PRO A 94 -8.83 -16.53 -1.64
N ILE A 95 -7.88 -17.47 -1.61
CA ILE A 95 -8.14 -18.92 -1.53
C ILE A 95 -8.66 -19.33 -0.14
N GLY A 96 -9.98 -19.36 -0.03
CA GLY A 96 -10.72 -19.72 1.19
C GLY A 96 -11.31 -18.53 1.95
N GLY A 97 -11.22 -17.31 1.40
CA GLY A 97 -11.92 -16.13 1.92
C GLY A 97 -13.03 -15.64 0.99
N THR A 98 -13.78 -14.64 1.45
CA THR A 98 -14.94 -14.06 0.74
C THR A 98 -14.57 -12.86 -0.14
N GLY A 99 -13.60 -12.04 0.28
CA GLY A 99 -13.10 -10.89 -0.49
C GLY A 99 -11.74 -10.40 -0.01
N TYR A 100 -11.31 -9.23 -0.51
CA TYR A 100 -10.03 -8.58 -0.19
C TYR A 100 -10.15 -7.30 0.67
N GLY A 101 -11.36 -6.75 0.83
CA GLY A 101 -11.61 -5.48 1.55
C GLY A 101 -12.01 -5.66 3.01
N ALA A 102 -12.31 -4.53 3.69
CA ALA A 102 -12.61 -4.48 5.13
C ALA A 102 -13.79 -5.37 5.56
N THR A 103 -14.82 -5.54 4.73
CA THR A 103 -15.95 -6.44 5.01
C THR A 103 -15.53 -7.90 5.22
N ALA A 104 -14.43 -8.36 4.59
CA ALA A 104 -13.88 -9.70 4.83
C ALA A 104 -13.09 -9.81 6.15
N TYR A 105 -12.61 -8.68 6.69
CA TYR A 105 -12.06 -8.63 8.05
C TYR A 105 -13.20 -8.66 9.08
N GLU A 106 -14.24 -7.86 8.91
CA GLU A 106 -15.44 -7.85 9.77
C GLU A 106 -16.14 -9.21 9.79
N GLU A 107 -16.31 -9.87 8.64
CA GLU A 107 -16.92 -11.20 8.56
C GLU A 107 -16.11 -12.24 9.34
N VAL A 108 -14.77 -12.17 9.30
CA VAL A 108 -13.88 -13.07 10.06
C VAL A 108 -13.83 -12.70 11.54
N GLN A 109 -13.95 -11.42 11.89
CA GLN A 109 -14.05 -10.97 13.28
C GLN A 109 -15.38 -11.43 13.91
N ASN A 110 -16.50 -11.23 13.23
CA ASN A 110 -17.83 -11.58 13.75
C ASN A 110 -18.08 -13.09 13.75
N ASN A 111 -17.54 -13.85 12.78
CA ASN A 111 -17.64 -15.31 12.74
C ASN A 111 -16.45 -16.03 13.39
N HIS A 112 -15.96 -15.54 14.54
CA HIS A 112 -14.97 -16.26 15.36
C HIS A 112 -15.54 -17.62 15.79
N THR A 113 -15.03 -18.71 15.19
CA THR A 113 -15.43 -20.08 15.52
C THR A 113 -14.33 -20.81 16.30
N ASP A 114 -14.72 -21.64 17.28
CA ASP A 114 -13.79 -22.42 18.12
C ASP A 114 -12.77 -23.24 17.34
N ALA A 115 -13.11 -23.67 16.12
CA ALA A 115 -12.20 -24.40 15.23
C ALA A 115 -11.02 -23.54 14.75
N MET A 116 -11.24 -22.24 14.51
CA MET A 116 -10.21 -21.29 14.09
C MET A 116 -9.26 -20.96 15.24
N MET A 117 -9.81 -20.76 16.44
CA MET A 117 -9.06 -20.44 17.67
C MET A 117 -8.07 -21.54 18.09
N ARG A 118 -8.31 -22.81 17.71
CA ARG A 118 -7.35 -23.91 17.92
C ARG A 118 -6.13 -23.89 17.00
N SER A 119 -6.18 -23.14 15.90
CA SER A 119 -5.15 -23.12 14.86
C SER A 119 -4.39 -21.79 14.78
N TYR A 120 -5.02 -20.68 15.18
CA TYR A 120 -4.46 -19.33 15.12
C TYR A 120 -4.86 -18.54 16.38
N PRO A 121 -3.93 -17.79 17.00
CA PRO A 121 -4.21 -17.06 18.24
C PRO A 121 -5.15 -15.86 18.07
N ASN A 122 -5.34 -15.35 16.84
CA ASN A 122 -6.24 -14.23 16.53
C ASN A 122 -6.61 -14.19 15.03
N ALA A 123 -7.65 -13.42 14.68
CA ALA A 123 -8.07 -13.25 13.28
C ALA A 123 -6.99 -12.64 12.37
N HIS A 124 -6.13 -11.75 12.89
CA HIS A 124 -5.02 -11.18 12.14
C HIS A 124 -4.07 -12.26 11.60
N SER A 125 -3.58 -13.15 12.45
CA SER A 125 -2.66 -14.23 12.05
C SER A 125 -3.31 -15.23 11.09
N TYR A 126 -4.62 -15.49 11.23
CA TYR A 126 -5.39 -16.26 10.26
C TYR A 126 -5.44 -15.58 8.88
N LEU A 127 -5.76 -14.28 8.82
CA LEU A 127 -5.79 -13.52 7.56
C LEU A 127 -4.42 -13.43 6.90
N ALA A 128 -3.35 -13.19 7.68
CA ALA A 128 -1.98 -13.22 7.20
C ALA A 128 -1.62 -14.58 6.57
N ALA A 129 -1.99 -15.70 7.21
CA ALA A 129 -1.80 -17.04 6.66
C ALA A 129 -2.65 -17.28 5.39
N LEU A 130 -3.90 -16.80 5.36
CA LEU A 130 -4.82 -16.93 4.23
C LEU A 130 -4.35 -16.15 2.99
N PHE A 131 -3.81 -14.95 3.17
CA PHE A 131 -3.19 -14.18 2.07
C PHE A 131 -1.86 -14.81 1.62
N THR A 132 -1.00 -15.26 2.54
CA THR A 132 0.26 -15.94 2.21
C THR A 132 0.01 -17.23 1.41
N LYS A 133 -1.01 -18.00 1.80
CA LYS A 133 -1.51 -19.16 1.05
C LYS A 133 -2.02 -18.77 -0.33
N SER A 134 -2.79 -17.68 -0.44
CA SER A 134 -3.29 -17.19 -1.74
C SER A 134 -2.16 -16.79 -2.68
N GLU A 135 -1.09 -16.18 -2.16
CA GLU A 135 0.09 -15.83 -2.95
C GLU A 135 0.88 -17.07 -3.41
N SER A 136 1.01 -18.11 -2.58
CA SER A 136 1.68 -19.35 -2.99
C SER A 136 0.88 -20.10 -4.07
N TYR A 137 -0.45 -20.07 -4.03
CA TYR A 137 -1.30 -20.52 -5.14
C TYR A 137 -1.11 -19.67 -6.42
N LEU A 138 -0.96 -18.35 -6.31
CA LEU A 138 -0.67 -17.48 -7.48
C LEU A 138 0.68 -17.84 -8.12
N ARG A 139 1.72 -18.01 -7.30
CA ARG A 139 3.06 -18.43 -7.75
C ARG A 139 3.00 -19.81 -8.42
N ALA A 140 2.31 -20.78 -7.82
CA ALA A 140 2.12 -22.12 -8.38
C ALA A 140 1.37 -22.09 -9.73
N ALA A 141 0.28 -21.31 -9.84
CA ALA A 141 -0.47 -21.18 -11.08
C ALA A 141 0.37 -20.59 -12.23
N ARG A 142 1.18 -19.54 -11.96
CA ARG A 142 2.13 -18.96 -12.95
C ARG A 142 3.14 -20.01 -13.44
N VAL A 143 3.69 -20.85 -12.55
CA VAL A 143 4.62 -21.93 -12.92
C VAL A 143 3.95 -23.01 -13.76
N VAL A 144 2.76 -23.48 -13.35
CA VAL A 144 2.01 -24.50 -14.12
C VAL A 144 1.59 -23.98 -15.49
N GLN A 145 1.14 -22.73 -15.60
CA GLN A 145 0.81 -22.08 -16.87
C GLN A 145 2.03 -22.03 -17.82
N SER A 146 3.21 -21.72 -17.28
CA SER A 146 4.46 -21.68 -18.04
C SER A 146 4.85 -23.07 -18.56
N LEU A 147 4.78 -24.12 -17.71
CA LEU A 147 5.03 -25.51 -18.11
C LEU A 147 4.02 -26.00 -19.16
N VAL A 148 2.74 -25.66 -18.99
CA VAL A 148 1.68 -25.98 -19.96
C VAL A 148 2.00 -25.39 -21.33
N SER A 149 2.34 -24.10 -21.41
CA SER A 149 2.62 -23.41 -22.69
C SER A 149 3.77 -24.03 -23.48
N VAL A 150 4.84 -24.48 -22.80
CA VAL A 150 5.98 -25.17 -23.43
C VAL A 150 5.58 -26.56 -23.93
N VAL A 151 4.71 -27.27 -23.21
CA VAL A 151 4.24 -28.62 -23.58
C VAL A 151 3.16 -28.60 -24.68
N THR A 152 2.44 -27.50 -24.86
CA THR A 152 1.34 -27.37 -25.85
C THR A 152 1.74 -27.81 -27.26
N ILE A 153 2.83 -27.29 -27.82
CA ILE A 153 3.22 -27.58 -29.21
C ILE A 153 3.74 -29.04 -29.36
N PRO A 154 4.67 -29.55 -28.53
CA PRO A 154 5.08 -30.95 -28.58
C PRO A 154 3.90 -31.94 -28.43
N LEU A 155 2.98 -31.68 -27.50
CA LEU A 155 1.84 -32.56 -27.25
C LEU A 155 0.80 -32.52 -28.39
N THR A 156 0.41 -31.33 -28.85
CA THR A 156 -0.54 -31.20 -29.97
C THR A 156 0.01 -31.84 -31.25
N SER A 157 1.29 -31.64 -31.56
CA SER A 157 1.95 -32.34 -32.66
C SER A 157 2.04 -33.86 -32.45
N ALA A 158 2.21 -34.35 -31.22
CA ALA A 158 2.21 -35.78 -30.93
C ALA A 158 0.83 -36.42 -31.14
N VAL A 159 -0.25 -35.75 -30.71
CA VAL A 159 -1.64 -36.20 -30.98
C VAL A 159 -1.92 -36.18 -32.49
N CYS A 160 -1.54 -35.11 -33.20
CA CYS A 160 -1.71 -35.01 -34.65
C CYS A 160 -0.98 -36.14 -35.41
N SER A 161 0.24 -36.48 -35.01
CA SER A 161 1.01 -37.58 -35.64
C SER A 161 0.37 -38.98 -35.48
N GLN A 162 -0.38 -39.21 -34.40
CA GLN A 162 -1.12 -40.46 -34.17
C GLN A 162 -2.48 -40.46 -34.89
N ALA A 163 -3.15 -39.31 -34.95
CA ALA A 163 -4.37 -39.15 -35.75
C ALA A 163 -4.11 -39.25 -37.27
N ALA A 164 -2.92 -38.84 -37.73
CA ALA A 164 -2.51 -38.97 -39.12
C ALA A 164 -2.49 -40.45 -39.58
N VAL A 165 -1.95 -41.35 -38.75
CA VAL A 165 -1.98 -42.80 -39.01
C VAL A 165 -3.40 -43.31 -39.24
N VAL A 166 -4.37 -42.86 -38.43
CA VAL A 166 -5.77 -43.27 -38.51
C VAL A 166 -6.50 -42.64 -39.71
N TYR A 167 -6.18 -41.38 -40.04
CA TYR A 167 -6.69 -40.69 -41.23
C TYR A 167 -6.25 -41.38 -42.53
N LEU A 168 -5.00 -41.83 -42.59
CA LEU A 168 -4.43 -42.60 -43.72
C LEU A 168 -5.05 -43.99 -43.90
N GLN A 169 -5.71 -44.55 -42.88
CA GLN A 169 -6.31 -45.89 -42.91
C GLN A 169 -7.78 -45.89 -43.36
N ARG A 170 -8.41 -44.72 -43.53
CA ARG A 170 -9.85 -44.62 -43.80
C ARG A 170 -10.12 -44.33 -45.27
N ARG A 171 -10.47 -45.36 -46.04
CA ARG A 171 -11.00 -45.21 -47.41
C ARG A 171 -12.19 -44.24 -47.38
N SER A 172 -12.18 -43.25 -48.27
CA SER A 172 -13.28 -42.32 -48.49
C SER A 172 -13.50 -42.16 -49.99
N GLU A 173 -14.67 -42.57 -50.48
CA GLU A 173 -14.94 -42.60 -51.92
C GLU A 173 -14.98 -41.20 -52.55
N VAL A 174 -15.23 -40.18 -51.72
CA VAL A 174 -15.26 -38.76 -52.09
C VAL A 174 -13.89 -38.08 -51.95
N ARG A 175 -12.90 -38.71 -51.31
CA ARG A 175 -11.58 -38.10 -51.03
C ARG A 175 -10.42 -39.08 -51.29
N ARG A 176 -9.90 -39.06 -52.51
CA ARG A 176 -8.60 -39.67 -52.86
C ARG A 176 -7.47 -38.81 -52.29
N LEU A 177 -6.87 -39.23 -51.18
CA LEU A 177 -5.64 -38.62 -50.66
C LEU A 177 -4.45 -38.99 -51.57
N THR A 178 -3.58 -38.05 -51.90
CA THR A 178 -2.37 -38.31 -52.71
C THR A 178 -1.17 -38.66 -51.83
N LEU A 179 -0.17 -39.35 -52.40
CA LEU A 179 1.05 -39.70 -51.70
C LEU A 179 1.79 -38.45 -51.18
N ARG A 180 1.87 -37.38 -51.96
CA ARG A 180 2.41 -36.06 -51.55
C ARG A 180 1.72 -35.52 -50.29
N GLN A 181 0.40 -35.71 -50.15
CA GLN A 181 -0.37 -35.28 -48.97
C GLN A 181 -0.13 -36.17 -47.74
N SER A 182 0.21 -37.45 -47.93
CA SER A 182 0.62 -38.33 -46.82
C SER A 182 2.04 -38.08 -46.34
N MET A 183 2.99 -37.77 -47.24
CA MET A 183 4.35 -37.30 -46.91
C MET A 183 4.29 -35.99 -46.12
N ALA A 184 3.51 -35.00 -46.59
CA ALA A 184 3.28 -33.74 -45.88
C ALA A 184 2.68 -33.90 -44.45
N LEU A 185 1.99 -35.00 -44.17
CA LEU A 185 1.52 -35.34 -42.82
C LEU A 185 2.59 -36.07 -41.97
N ALA A 186 3.52 -36.78 -42.59
CA ALA A 186 4.62 -37.49 -41.93
C ALA A 186 5.75 -36.53 -41.53
N ASP A 187 6.09 -35.61 -42.42
CA ASP A 187 7.09 -34.55 -42.21
C ASP A 187 6.62 -33.48 -41.18
N LYS A 188 5.43 -33.67 -40.58
CA LYS A 188 4.75 -32.71 -39.70
C LYS A 188 4.63 -31.33 -40.36
N GLY A 189 4.06 -31.29 -41.58
CA GLY A 189 3.89 -30.05 -42.37
C GLY A 189 3.02 -28.96 -41.74
N TRP A 190 2.46 -29.19 -40.53
CA TRP A 190 1.84 -28.15 -39.68
C TRP A 190 2.86 -27.37 -38.84
N THR A 191 4.12 -27.82 -38.78
CA THR A 191 5.27 -27.15 -38.13
C THR A 191 6.39 -26.75 -39.09
N ASP A 192 6.45 -27.30 -40.31
CA ASP A 192 7.49 -26.93 -41.29
C ASP A 192 7.15 -25.61 -42.02
N ILE A 193 7.99 -24.59 -41.82
CA ILE A 193 7.89 -23.28 -42.45
C ILE A 193 8.03 -23.38 -43.98
N ALA A 194 8.84 -24.30 -44.51
CA ALA A 194 9.03 -24.48 -45.95
C ALA A 194 7.79 -25.08 -46.63
N LEU A 195 7.13 -26.06 -46.00
CA LEU A 195 5.86 -26.60 -46.49
C LEU A 195 4.71 -25.60 -46.31
N LEU A 196 4.65 -24.87 -45.19
CA LEU A 196 3.63 -23.85 -44.94
C LEU A 196 3.71 -22.68 -45.93
N THR A 197 4.90 -22.14 -46.21
CA THR A 197 5.07 -21.09 -47.23
C THR A 197 4.65 -21.58 -48.62
N LYS A 198 5.02 -22.80 -49.01
CA LYS A 198 4.52 -23.44 -50.25
C LYS A 198 3.00 -23.62 -50.24
N LEU A 199 2.39 -23.99 -49.12
CA LEU A 199 0.94 -24.18 -49.00
C LEU A 199 0.17 -22.88 -49.28
N PHE A 200 0.62 -21.76 -48.71
CA PHE A 200 -0.07 -20.46 -48.84
C PHE A 200 0.28 -19.69 -50.12
N PHE A 201 1.53 -19.70 -50.60
CA PHE A 201 2.00 -18.88 -51.72
C PHE A 201 2.02 -19.59 -53.09
N GLY A 202 1.20 -20.65 -53.28
CA GLY A 202 0.92 -21.20 -54.63
C GLY A 202 0.66 -22.71 -54.73
N GLY A 203 1.01 -23.49 -53.70
CA GLY A 203 0.90 -24.95 -53.68
C GLY A 203 -0.42 -25.51 -53.12
N TRP A 204 -1.37 -24.65 -52.75
CA TRP A 204 -2.59 -24.97 -51.98
C TRP A 204 -3.32 -26.25 -52.42
N SER A 205 -3.59 -26.42 -53.73
CA SER A 205 -4.35 -27.56 -54.25
C SER A 205 -3.60 -28.90 -54.15
N ARG A 206 -2.26 -28.91 -54.10
CA ARG A 206 -1.45 -30.14 -54.04
C ARG A 206 -1.26 -30.60 -52.60
N TYR A 207 -0.95 -29.68 -51.69
CA TYR A 207 -0.56 -30.01 -50.30
C TYR A 207 -1.73 -30.05 -49.30
N ARG A 208 -2.90 -29.47 -49.61
CA ARG A 208 -4.03 -29.38 -48.67
C ARG A 208 -4.75 -30.72 -48.43
N SER A 209 -4.44 -31.40 -47.33
CA SER A 209 -5.34 -32.39 -46.71
C SER A 209 -6.20 -31.75 -45.61
N SER A 210 -7.36 -32.34 -45.29
CA SER A 210 -8.24 -31.78 -44.25
C SER A 210 -7.67 -31.97 -42.83
N LEU A 211 -6.86 -33.00 -42.61
CA LEU A 211 -6.15 -33.17 -41.33
C LEU A 211 -4.99 -32.18 -41.20
N LEU A 212 -4.25 -31.87 -42.27
CA LEU A 212 -3.15 -30.90 -42.22
C LEU A 212 -3.64 -29.52 -41.79
N LEU A 213 -4.76 -29.05 -42.35
CA LEU A 213 -5.38 -27.78 -41.93
C LEU A 213 -5.90 -27.82 -40.48
N PHE A 214 -6.48 -28.94 -40.04
CA PHE A 214 -6.95 -29.07 -38.65
C PHE A 214 -5.79 -29.13 -37.64
N ALA A 215 -4.70 -29.82 -37.98
CA ALA A 215 -3.49 -29.87 -37.19
C ALA A 215 -2.81 -28.50 -37.09
N LEU A 216 -2.70 -27.78 -38.22
CA LEU A 216 -2.20 -26.40 -38.26
C LEU A 216 -3.06 -25.48 -37.38
N PHE A 217 -4.39 -25.51 -37.56
CA PHE A 217 -5.32 -24.74 -36.73
C PHE A 217 -5.16 -25.06 -35.23
N LEU A 218 -5.04 -26.34 -34.86
CA LEU A 218 -4.92 -26.75 -33.45
C LEU A 218 -3.56 -26.33 -32.83
N ASN A 219 -2.47 -26.36 -33.60
CA ASN A 219 -1.16 -25.87 -33.17
C ASN A 219 -1.16 -24.33 -33.02
N VAL A 220 -1.72 -23.60 -33.98
CA VAL A 220 -1.87 -22.13 -33.91
C VAL A 220 -2.76 -21.74 -32.73
N LEU A 221 -3.93 -22.37 -32.58
CA LEU A 221 -4.84 -22.12 -31.46
C LEU A 221 -4.15 -22.39 -30.11
N GLY A 222 -3.37 -23.47 -30.00
CA GLY A 222 -2.59 -23.76 -28.80
C GLY A 222 -1.50 -22.72 -28.51
N GLY A 223 -0.66 -22.41 -29.52
CA GLY A 223 0.44 -21.46 -29.38
C GLY A 223 0.01 -20.02 -29.10
N VAL A 224 -1.18 -19.61 -29.56
CA VAL A 224 -1.72 -18.26 -29.38
C VAL A 224 -2.35 -18.05 -27.99
N ILE A 225 -2.82 -19.11 -27.31
CA ILE A 225 -3.49 -18.97 -26.00
C ILE A 225 -2.59 -18.32 -24.94
N SER A 226 -1.31 -18.71 -24.85
CA SER A 226 -0.41 -18.18 -23.81
C SER A 226 -0.01 -16.71 -24.03
N PRO A 227 0.38 -16.25 -25.23
CA PRO A 227 0.56 -14.83 -25.53
C PRO A 227 -0.72 -14.01 -25.32
N VAL A 228 -1.90 -14.51 -25.74
CA VAL A 228 -3.18 -13.83 -25.51
C VAL A 228 -3.51 -13.73 -24.02
N GLN A 229 -3.21 -14.76 -23.24
CA GLN A 229 -3.32 -14.71 -21.78
C GLN A 229 -2.44 -13.61 -21.19
N GLN A 230 -1.18 -13.48 -21.62
CA GLN A 230 -0.26 -12.44 -21.13
C GLN A 230 -0.74 -11.02 -21.51
N ILE A 231 -1.35 -10.82 -22.68
CA ILE A 231 -1.89 -9.51 -23.11
C ILE A 231 -3.08 -9.06 -22.25
N PHE A 232 -3.93 -9.99 -21.79
CA PHE A 232 -5.09 -9.66 -20.95
C PHE A 232 -4.84 -9.77 -19.43
N LEU A 233 -3.69 -10.30 -19.01
CA LEU A 233 -3.32 -10.53 -17.61
C LEU A 233 -2.35 -9.44 -17.11
N SER A 234 -2.91 -8.36 -16.58
CA SER A 234 -2.16 -7.39 -15.80
C SER A 234 -2.16 -7.78 -14.31
N TYR A 235 -1.33 -7.11 -13.51
CA TYR A 235 -1.33 -7.25 -12.05
C TYR A 235 -1.58 -5.88 -11.42
N ALA A 236 -2.51 -5.82 -10.47
CA ALA A 236 -2.77 -4.64 -9.67
C ALA A 236 -2.24 -4.88 -8.25
N THR A 237 -1.56 -3.88 -7.68
CA THR A 237 -1.25 -3.85 -6.25
C THR A 237 -2.44 -3.24 -5.53
N ILE A 238 -3.04 -3.98 -4.60
CA ILE A 238 -4.05 -3.47 -3.68
C ILE A 238 -3.48 -3.39 -2.27
N LYS A 239 -3.92 -2.40 -1.48
CA LYS A 239 -3.71 -2.38 -0.03
C LYS A 239 -4.73 -3.33 0.61
N ARG A 240 -4.25 -4.36 1.31
CA ARG A 240 -5.08 -5.25 2.13
C ARG A 240 -5.07 -4.81 3.59
N VAL A 241 -6.17 -5.01 4.30
CA VAL A 241 -6.24 -4.84 5.76
C VAL A 241 -5.22 -5.77 6.43
N ILE A 242 -4.43 -5.21 7.34
CA ILE A 242 -3.53 -5.93 8.25
C ILE A 242 -4.29 -6.15 9.55
N TYR A 243 -4.49 -5.07 10.30
CA TYR A 243 -5.13 -4.98 11.61
C TYR A 243 -5.23 -3.48 11.95
N PRO A 244 -6.42 -2.94 12.27
CA PRO A 244 -6.53 -1.57 12.77
C PRO A 244 -5.81 -1.47 14.12
N ILE A 245 -4.86 -0.54 14.22
CA ILE A 245 -4.22 -0.17 15.48
C ILE A 245 -4.99 1.03 16.04
N ASP A 246 -5.57 0.84 17.23
CA ASP A 246 -6.27 1.92 17.94
C ASP A 246 -5.27 3.01 18.36
N LEU A 247 -5.65 4.26 18.09
CA LEU A 247 -4.94 5.45 18.55
C LEU A 247 -5.43 5.85 19.95
N PRO A 248 -4.68 6.69 20.69
CA PRO A 248 -5.20 7.36 21.87
C PRO A 248 -6.51 8.08 21.54
N MET A 249 -7.51 7.96 22.42
CA MET A 249 -8.79 8.65 22.28
C MET A 249 -8.58 10.15 22.08
N VAL A 250 -9.37 10.74 21.19
CA VAL A 250 -9.42 12.19 20.96
C VAL A 250 -10.61 12.80 21.71
N THR A 251 -10.41 14.00 22.23
CA THR A 251 -11.38 14.75 23.03
C THR A 251 -12.53 15.22 22.14
N ASP A 252 -13.78 15.03 22.54
CA ASP A 252 -14.92 15.58 21.81
C ASP A 252 -15.26 17.01 22.30
N PHE A 253 -15.84 17.85 21.43
CA PHE A 253 -16.37 19.15 21.85
C PHE A 253 -17.46 19.00 22.92
N THR A 254 -18.19 17.88 22.94
CA THR A 254 -19.16 17.58 24.01
C THR A 254 -18.52 17.13 25.33
N ASP A 255 -17.24 16.71 25.31
CA ASP A 255 -16.46 16.40 26.52
C ASP A 255 -15.83 17.69 27.08
N LEU A 256 -15.46 18.64 26.21
CA LEU A 256 -14.89 19.96 26.51
C LEU A 256 -15.91 20.97 27.04
N PHE A 257 -17.01 21.16 26.30
CA PHE A 257 -18.00 22.21 26.57
C PHE A 257 -19.17 21.76 27.44
N HIS A 258 -19.02 20.62 28.14
CA HIS A 258 -20.04 20.16 29.09
C HIS A 258 -20.18 21.17 30.24
N PRO A 259 -21.42 21.58 30.62
CA PRO A 259 -21.62 22.38 31.83
C PRO A 259 -21.17 21.56 33.06
N PRO A 260 -20.57 22.19 34.09
CA PRO A 260 -20.09 21.47 35.26
C PRO A 260 -21.25 20.77 35.99
N TYR A 261 -21.07 19.49 36.28
CA TYR A 261 -22.09 18.67 36.96
C TYR A 261 -22.31 19.09 38.43
N ASP A 262 -21.35 19.82 39.00
CA ASP A 262 -21.46 20.47 40.30
C ASP A 262 -21.40 22.01 40.13
N PRO A 263 -22.46 22.77 40.46
CA PRO A 263 -22.45 24.22 40.39
C PRO A 263 -21.58 24.88 41.50
N GLN A 264 -21.03 24.11 42.45
CA GLN A 264 -19.99 24.56 43.39
C GLN A 264 -18.56 24.18 42.95
N ALA A 265 -18.37 23.56 41.78
CA ALA A 265 -17.05 23.46 41.19
C ALA A 265 -16.42 24.86 41.05
N GLU A 266 -15.12 24.96 41.35
CA GLU A 266 -14.39 26.20 41.14
C GLU A 266 -14.28 26.47 39.63
N GLY A 267 -14.64 27.69 39.23
CA GLY A 267 -14.49 28.15 37.85
C GLY A 267 -13.03 28.14 37.40
N ASP A 268 -12.80 28.44 36.13
CA ASP A 268 -11.44 28.57 35.56
C ASP A 268 -10.48 29.37 36.47
N SER A 269 -10.99 30.42 37.13
CA SER A 269 -10.27 31.22 38.12
C SER A 269 -8.97 31.82 37.56
N GLY A 270 -8.97 32.11 36.25
CA GLY A 270 -7.83 32.61 35.50
C GLY A 270 -6.75 31.57 35.16
N LYS A 271 -7.01 30.27 35.40
CA LYS A 271 -6.02 29.20 35.16
C LYS A 271 -5.64 29.10 33.69
N ILE A 272 -6.61 29.02 32.77
CA ILE A 272 -6.32 28.94 31.33
C ILE A 272 -5.57 30.20 30.85
N SER A 273 -5.97 31.40 31.27
CA SER A 273 -5.27 32.64 30.91
C SER A 273 -3.85 32.71 31.51
N THR A 274 -3.61 32.15 32.69
CA THR A 274 -2.27 32.08 33.32
C THR A 274 -1.36 31.05 32.65
N GLN A 275 -1.90 29.89 32.28
CA GLN A 275 -1.19 28.90 31.45
C GLN A 275 -0.86 29.50 30.08
N LEU A 276 -1.81 30.17 29.42
CA LEU A 276 -1.62 30.83 28.14
C LEU A 276 -0.58 31.96 28.23
N ARG A 277 -0.59 32.78 29.29
CA ARG A 277 0.44 33.81 29.55
C ARG A 277 1.85 33.21 29.60
N THR A 278 1.98 32.03 30.22
CA THR A 278 3.25 31.30 30.32
C THR A 278 3.68 30.73 28.96
N ILE A 279 2.75 30.14 28.21
CA ILE A 279 2.99 29.62 26.85
C ILE A 279 3.38 30.75 25.89
N LEU A 280 2.71 31.90 25.95
CA LEU A 280 3.02 33.09 25.13
C LEU A 280 4.37 33.75 25.48
N ALA A 281 4.94 33.46 26.64
CA ALA A 281 6.31 33.89 27.00
C ALA A 281 7.38 32.84 26.60
N ALA A 282 7.03 31.55 26.64
CA ALA A 282 7.98 30.46 26.36
C ALA A 282 8.08 30.06 24.87
N THR A 283 7.01 30.23 24.09
CA THR A 283 6.95 29.73 22.70
C THR A 283 7.85 30.54 21.77
N SER A 284 8.67 29.85 20.95
CA SER A 284 9.40 30.49 19.85
C SER A 284 8.55 30.54 18.57
N ASN A 285 8.66 31.64 17.81
CA ASN A 285 8.03 31.73 16.49
C ASN A 285 8.58 30.69 15.49
N THR A 286 9.83 30.25 15.64
CA THR A 286 10.47 29.20 14.83
C THR A 286 10.12 27.77 15.27
N GLU A 287 9.35 27.60 16.36
CA GLU A 287 9.06 26.27 16.90
C GLU A 287 7.97 25.54 16.09
N VAL A 288 8.23 24.26 15.82
CA VAL A 288 7.35 23.40 15.04
C VAL A 288 6.10 23.07 15.85
N GLN A 289 4.94 23.45 15.33
CA GLN A 289 3.66 23.21 15.97
C GLN A 289 3.05 21.91 15.43
N PRO A 290 3.13 20.77 16.15
CA PRO A 290 2.67 19.49 15.62
C PRO A 290 1.17 19.51 15.28
N ARG A 291 0.38 20.34 15.98
CA ARG A 291 -1.07 20.48 15.85
C ARG A 291 -1.53 21.55 14.86
N LEU A 292 -0.60 22.22 14.19
CA LEU A 292 -0.89 23.22 13.16
C LEU A 292 -0.97 22.53 11.79
N TRP A 293 -2.21 22.23 11.36
CA TRP A 293 -2.49 21.65 10.06
C TRP A 293 -2.63 22.72 8.97
N SER A 294 -2.41 22.32 7.72
CA SER A 294 -2.75 23.06 6.51
C SER A 294 -3.41 22.09 5.52
N MET A 295 -4.14 22.62 4.53
CA MET A 295 -4.73 21.81 3.47
C MET A 295 -3.67 21.18 2.54
N ASP A 296 -2.51 21.83 2.36
CA ASP A 296 -1.41 21.39 1.50
C ASP A 296 -0.40 20.45 2.18
N ASN A 297 -0.65 20.04 3.44
CA ASN A 297 0.26 19.17 4.20
C ASN A 297 0.34 17.75 3.61
N ALA A 298 1.28 17.53 2.68
CA ALA A 298 1.57 16.21 2.12
C ALA A 298 1.95 15.19 3.20
N THR A 299 1.27 14.04 3.17
CA THR A 299 1.37 12.98 4.20
C THR A 299 2.64 12.14 4.08
N LEU A 300 3.11 11.61 5.22
CA LEU A 300 4.22 10.65 5.27
C LEU A 300 3.70 9.22 5.45
N PRO A 301 4.28 8.21 4.78
CA PRO A 301 4.16 6.83 5.21
C PRO A 301 4.98 6.63 6.50
N MET A 302 4.36 6.06 7.55
CA MET A 302 4.99 5.80 8.86
C MET A 302 6.27 4.94 8.81
N ASN A 303 6.56 4.27 7.69
CA ASN A 303 7.66 3.32 7.49
C ASN A 303 9.09 3.89 7.67
N LYS A 304 9.22 5.13 8.17
CA LYS A 304 10.49 5.80 8.50
C LYS A 304 10.76 5.99 10.00
N PHE A 305 9.85 5.61 10.90
CA PHE A 305 10.14 5.61 12.34
C PHE A 305 11.22 4.55 12.67
N PRO A 306 12.40 4.95 13.21
CA PRO A 306 13.42 3.99 13.63
C PRO A 306 13.00 3.34 14.95
N ILE A 307 12.87 2.01 14.97
CA ILE A 307 12.42 1.26 16.16
C ILE A 307 13.54 1.14 17.21
N ASP A 308 14.81 1.27 16.81
CA ASP A 308 15.99 0.86 17.61
C ASP A 308 16.63 1.95 18.50
N THR A 309 16.05 3.15 18.63
CA THR A 309 16.59 4.20 19.51
C THR A 309 15.59 4.65 20.57
N GLY A 310 15.65 4.03 21.75
CA GLY A 310 14.81 4.29 22.92
C GLY A 310 14.96 5.66 23.60
N LEU A 311 15.50 6.66 22.89
CA LEU A 311 15.51 8.06 23.29
C LEU A 311 15.51 8.97 22.05
N SER A 312 14.40 8.95 21.28
CA SER A 312 14.19 9.80 20.11
C SER A 312 12.76 10.35 20.08
N THR A 313 12.61 11.64 19.76
CA THR A 313 11.34 12.37 19.85
C THR A 313 10.35 11.93 18.76
N PRO A 314 9.14 11.43 19.09
CA PRO A 314 8.28 10.72 18.12
C PRO A 314 7.49 11.61 17.13
N PHE A 315 7.86 12.88 16.95
CA PHE A 315 7.06 13.88 16.22
C PHE A 315 7.84 14.67 15.16
N GLN A 316 8.66 14.00 14.33
CA GLN A 316 9.23 14.62 13.12
C GLN A 316 8.35 14.35 11.89
N THR A 317 7.50 15.32 11.57
CA THR A 317 6.72 15.40 10.32
C THR A 317 7.53 16.11 9.23
N THR A 318 7.20 15.95 7.94
CA THR A 318 7.84 16.75 6.85
C THR A 318 7.17 18.10 6.60
N ALA A 319 5.92 18.27 7.02
CA ALA A 319 5.21 19.55 6.97
C ALA A 319 5.29 20.24 8.34
N GLN A 320 6.49 20.74 8.68
CA GLN A 320 6.76 21.39 9.96
C GLN A 320 6.27 22.84 9.95
N ASN A 321 4.96 23.02 10.16
CA ASN A 321 4.37 24.34 10.26
C ASN A 321 4.83 25.05 11.55
N THR A 322 5.28 26.30 11.42
CA THR A 322 5.79 27.15 12.51
C THR A 322 4.95 28.42 12.63
N LEU A 323 5.01 29.10 13.80
CA LEU A 323 4.26 30.34 14.05
C LEU A 323 4.85 31.58 13.35
N ALA A 324 6.08 31.48 12.85
CA ALA A 324 6.84 32.56 12.20
C ALA A 324 6.02 33.37 11.19
N ASN A 325 5.23 32.70 10.35
CA ASN A 325 4.35 33.34 9.37
C ASN A 325 3.06 32.54 9.14
N ILE A 326 2.30 32.26 10.21
CA ILE A 326 1.05 31.47 10.17
C ILE A 326 0.03 32.02 9.16
N THR A 327 0.01 33.34 8.92
CA THR A 327 -0.87 33.99 7.92
C THR A 327 -0.54 33.65 6.46
N SER A 328 0.65 33.10 6.18
CA SER A 328 1.08 32.67 4.83
C SER A 328 0.78 31.20 4.51
N ILE A 329 0.30 30.43 5.49
CA ILE A 329 -0.09 29.02 5.33
C ILE A 329 -1.45 28.95 4.63
N ASP A 330 -1.69 27.99 3.72
CA ASP A 330 -3.05 27.80 3.19
C ASP A 330 -3.97 27.23 4.28
N ARG A 331 -4.95 28.05 4.68
CA ARG A 331 -6.04 27.73 5.60
C ARG A 331 -5.55 26.95 6.85
N PRO A 332 -4.67 27.57 7.68
CA PRO A 332 -4.17 26.95 8.90
C PRO A 332 -5.33 26.56 9.83
N PHE A 333 -5.22 25.42 10.48
CA PHE A 333 -6.18 24.98 11.48
C PHE A 333 -5.55 24.16 12.60
N TRP A 334 -6.20 24.17 13.75
CA TRP A 334 -5.88 23.30 14.88
C TRP A 334 -6.67 21.99 14.80
N ALA A 335 -6.02 20.89 15.16
CA ALA A 335 -6.66 19.63 15.54
C ALA A 335 -5.80 18.90 16.60
N GLU A 336 -6.41 18.06 17.44
CA GLU A 336 -5.71 17.42 18.57
C GLU A 336 -4.57 16.47 18.13
N LEU A 337 -4.69 15.91 16.93
CA LEU A 337 -3.73 14.98 16.34
C LEU A 337 -2.57 15.71 15.64
N PRO A 338 -1.34 15.16 15.69
CA PRO A 338 -0.23 15.61 14.86
C PRO A 338 -0.54 15.67 13.37
N SER A 339 -0.13 16.75 12.74
CA SER A 339 -0.33 17.05 11.32
C SER A 339 0.38 16.02 10.42
N GLY A 340 -0.39 15.45 9.47
CA GLY A 340 0.08 14.37 8.60
C GLY A 340 -0.18 12.96 9.12
N ILE A 341 -0.91 12.77 10.23
CA ILE A 341 -1.52 11.47 10.54
C ILE A 341 -2.50 11.07 9.43
N ASN A 342 -2.49 9.78 9.08
CA ASN A 342 -3.29 9.17 8.03
C ASN A 342 -3.87 7.85 8.55
N THR A 343 -5.18 7.63 8.39
CA THR A 343 -5.90 6.43 8.88
C THR A 343 -5.81 5.26 7.89
N GLY A 344 -5.30 5.50 6.68
CA GLY A 344 -4.99 4.50 5.66
C GLY A 344 -6.24 3.89 5.04
N LEU A 345 -6.49 2.62 5.33
CA LEU A 345 -7.68 1.88 4.90
C LEU A 345 -8.91 2.16 5.77
N GLN A 346 -8.75 2.81 6.93
CA GLN A 346 -9.88 3.17 7.79
C GLN A 346 -10.52 4.48 7.28
N GLN A 347 -11.76 4.36 6.79
CA GLN A 347 -12.57 5.45 6.24
C GLN A 347 -13.44 6.10 7.32
N GLN A 348 -13.99 7.30 7.06
CA GLN A 348 -15.04 7.92 7.89
C GLN A 348 -14.64 8.09 9.37
N GLN A 349 -13.36 8.39 9.60
CA GLN A 349 -12.85 8.75 10.93
C GLN A 349 -12.70 10.27 11.03
N TYR A 350 -13.28 10.84 12.09
CA TYR A 350 -13.46 12.27 12.26
C TYR A 350 -12.75 12.78 13.51
N ALA A 351 -12.11 13.93 13.40
CA ALA A 351 -11.50 14.64 14.52
C ALA A 351 -12.08 16.07 14.64
N PRO A 352 -12.06 16.68 15.84
CA PRO A 352 -12.36 18.09 16.00
C PRO A 352 -11.35 18.96 15.25
N ARG A 353 -11.82 20.04 14.65
CA ARG A 353 -11.05 21.05 13.92
C ARG A 353 -11.49 22.43 14.35
N VAL A 354 -10.52 23.32 14.53
CA VAL A 354 -10.75 24.74 14.79
C VAL A 354 -9.96 25.57 13.77
N ASN A 355 -10.67 26.38 12.99
CA ASN A 355 -10.09 27.43 12.17
C ASN A 355 -10.16 28.74 12.95
N SER A 356 -9.14 29.60 12.82
CA SER A 356 -9.19 30.97 13.32
C SER A 356 -8.70 31.94 12.25
N THR A 357 -9.36 33.10 12.13
CA THR A 357 -8.91 34.20 11.27
C THR A 357 -8.93 35.49 12.07
N VAL A 358 -7.78 36.18 12.06
CA VAL A 358 -7.56 37.44 12.79
C VAL A 358 -7.46 38.59 11.79
N THR A 359 -8.11 39.71 12.09
CA THR A 359 -7.92 40.98 11.40
C THR A 359 -7.56 42.10 12.38
N TRP A 360 -6.63 42.96 11.97
CA TRP A 360 -6.08 44.05 12.79
C TRP A 360 -6.16 45.35 11.99
N MET A 361 -6.89 46.34 12.50
CA MET A 361 -7.22 47.56 11.74
C MET A 361 -7.16 48.81 12.62
N ASN A 362 -6.92 49.97 11.99
CA ASN A 362 -7.05 51.27 12.65
C ASN A 362 -8.53 51.57 12.91
N ASN A 363 -8.90 51.89 14.15
CA ASN A 363 -10.24 52.35 14.50
C ASN A 363 -10.38 53.82 14.11
N SER A 364 -10.81 54.07 12.88
CA SER A 364 -10.88 55.39 12.23
C SER A 364 -11.74 56.45 12.94
N VAL A 365 -12.51 56.09 13.98
CA VAL A 365 -13.33 57.02 14.78
C VAL A 365 -12.68 57.36 16.12
N SER A 366 -11.66 56.60 16.57
CA SER A 366 -11.01 56.69 17.90
C SER A 366 -11.92 56.54 19.14
N ASN A 367 -13.23 56.32 18.92
CA ASN A 367 -14.22 56.06 19.96
C ASN A 367 -14.28 54.57 20.30
N LEU A 368 -14.59 54.28 21.57
CA LEU A 368 -15.02 52.97 22.04
C LEU A 368 -16.54 52.80 21.81
N PRO A 369 -17.06 51.57 21.65
CA PRO A 369 -18.50 51.29 21.71
C PRO A 369 -19.15 51.80 23.00
N ASP A 370 -20.42 52.22 22.95
CA ASP A 370 -21.17 52.71 24.13
C ASP A 370 -21.30 51.65 25.25
N GLU A 371 -21.23 50.37 24.87
CA GLU A 371 -21.20 49.22 25.80
C GLU A 371 -19.94 49.17 26.67
N CYS A 372 -18.84 49.83 26.27
CA CYS A 372 -17.55 49.79 26.96
C CYS A 372 -17.53 50.67 28.22
N ASN A 373 -18.21 50.24 29.29
CA ASN A 373 -18.26 50.95 30.56
C ASN A 373 -18.26 50.00 31.78
N PHE A 374 -17.82 50.51 32.93
CA PHE A 374 -17.71 49.77 34.20
C PHE A 374 -19.04 49.21 34.77
N SER A 375 -20.19 49.52 34.17
CA SER A 375 -21.52 49.07 34.60
C SER A 375 -22.19 48.12 33.60
N SER A 376 -21.42 47.63 32.63
CA SER A 376 -21.83 46.66 31.63
C SER A 376 -21.32 45.24 31.95
N ASP A 377 -21.79 44.25 31.19
CA ASP A 377 -21.20 42.90 31.17
C ASP A 377 -19.94 42.79 30.29
N ALA A 378 -19.46 43.89 29.70
CA ALA A 378 -18.28 43.92 28.82
C ALA A 378 -16.98 43.83 29.63
N TYR A 379 -15.94 43.23 29.04
CA TYR A 379 -14.63 43.18 29.68
C TYR A 379 -13.88 44.48 29.41
N TYR A 380 -13.71 45.31 30.44
CA TYR A 380 -13.10 46.64 30.35
C TYR A 380 -11.94 46.80 31.34
N ILE A 381 -10.77 47.21 30.86
CA ILE A 381 -9.59 47.57 31.67
C ILE A 381 -9.17 49.00 31.31
N ARG A 382 -8.71 49.74 32.31
CA ARG A 382 -8.11 51.07 32.13
C ARG A 382 -6.83 51.20 32.96
N TYR A 383 -5.75 51.59 32.30
CA TYR A 383 -4.48 51.96 32.93
C TYR A 383 -4.24 53.46 32.71
N GLU A 384 -3.84 54.19 33.76
CA GLU A 384 -3.56 55.62 33.65
C GLU A 384 -2.40 56.08 34.54
N TYR A 385 -1.57 56.99 34.04
CA TYR A 385 -0.49 57.63 34.78
C TYR A 385 -0.44 59.12 34.43
N HIS A 386 -0.21 59.96 35.44
CA HIS A 386 -0.34 61.42 35.34
C HIS A 386 0.82 62.10 36.10
N ASP A 387 1.94 62.31 35.41
CA ASP A 387 3.15 62.98 35.92
C ASP A 387 3.74 63.86 34.80
N ILE A 388 5.07 64.05 34.73
CA ILE A 388 5.79 64.68 33.61
C ILE A 388 5.40 64.03 32.26
N PHE A 389 5.31 62.70 32.25
CA PHE A 389 4.74 61.90 31.17
C PHE A 389 3.37 61.37 31.60
N GLN A 390 2.44 61.28 30.65
CA GLN A 390 1.06 60.89 30.90
C GLN A 390 0.59 59.87 29.87
N TYR A 391 -0.03 58.79 30.32
CA TYR A 391 -0.72 57.85 29.45
C TYR A 391 -2.11 57.52 30.00
N SER A 392 -3.05 57.28 29.10
CA SER A 392 -4.36 56.73 29.42
C SER A 392 -4.71 55.68 28.37
N ILE A 393 -4.89 54.44 28.82
CA ILE A 393 -4.97 53.26 27.96
C ILE A 393 -6.23 52.50 28.36
N GLU A 394 -7.17 52.40 27.42
CA GLU A 394 -8.49 51.82 27.60
C GLU A 394 -8.62 50.60 26.67
N ILE A 395 -9.02 49.47 27.26
CA ILE A 395 -9.08 48.14 26.63
C ILE A 395 -10.50 47.63 26.82
N CYS A 396 -11.19 47.25 25.74
CA CYS A 396 -12.58 46.78 25.82
C CYS A 396 -12.89 45.62 24.87
N MET A 397 -13.58 44.60 25.38
CA MET A 397 -14.32 43.62 24.57
C MET A 397 -15.83 43.76 24.84
N PRO A 398 -16.65 44.23 23.87
CA PRO A 398 -18.09 44.45 24.04
C PRO A 398 -18.91 43.13 24.06
N GLY A 399 -20.20 43.21 24.40
CA GLY A 399 -21.04 42.04 24.67
C GLY A 399 -20.89 41.47 26.09
N ASN A 400 -21.63 40.38 26.40
CA ASN A 400 -21.66 39.80 27.74
C ASN A 400 -20.52 38.78 27.95
N MET A 401 -19.48 39.20 28.67
CA MET A 401 -18.28 38.40 28.98
C MET A 401 -18.44 37.52 30.23
N SER A 402 -19.64 37.51 30.83
CA SER A 402 -19.99 36.65 31.98
C SER A 402 -20.51 35.27 31.57
N GLN A 403 -20.54 34.95 30.26
CA GLN A 403 -21.03 33.68 29.71
C GLN A 403 -20.03 33.05 28.72
N SER A 404 -20.07 31.72 28.59
CA SER A 404 -19.33 30.99 27.57
C SER A 404 -19.90 31.29 26.17
N PRO A 405 -19.09 31.68 25.18
CA PRO A 405 -19.55 31.78 23.79
C PRO A 405 -19.74 30.39 23.16
N TRP A 406 -19.06 29.36 23.69
CA TRP A 406 -19.19 27.97 23.24
C TRP A 406 -20.50 27.33 23.68
N LYS A 407 -21.06 26.51 22.79
CA LYS A 407 -22.19 25.64 23.08
C LYS A 407 -21.76 24.17 23.13
N ASN A 408 -22.48 23.38 23.91
CA ASN A 408 -22.31 21.93 24.00
C ASN A 408 -22.99 21.20 22.81
N GLU A 409 -22.57 21.47 21.57
CA GLU A 409 -23.15 20.85 20.37
C GLU A 409 -22.09 20.40 19.34
N ARG A 410 -22.37 19.28 18.65
CA ARG A 410 -21.52 18.71 17.58
C ARG A 410 -21.77 19.30 16.19
N ALA A 411 -22.61 20.33 16.09
CA ALA A 411 -22.78 21.10 14.86
C ALA A 411 -21.56 22.02 14.64
N ARG A 412 -21.41 22.57 13.42
CA ARG A 412 -20.47 23.68 13.20
C ARG A 412 -20.89 24.88 14.06
N GLN A 413 -19.95 25.47 14.78
CA GLN A 413 -20.15 26.74 15.49
C GLN A 413 -19.22 27.79 14.90
N ASP A 414 -19.71 29.03 14.78
CA ASP A 414 -18.94 30.18 14.34
C ASP A 414 -19.03 31.26 15.44
N LEU A 415 -17.88 31.63 15.99
CA LEU A 415 -17.73 32.66 17.01
C LEU A 415 -17.06 33.91 16.42
N HIS A 416 -17.44 35.06 16.93
CA HIS A 416 -16.93 36.37 16.53
C HIS A 416 -16.64 37.18 17.79
N GLU A 417 -15.35 37.43 18.07
CA GLU A 417 -14.90 38.24 19.21
C GLU A 417 -14.23 39.52 18.71
N GLU A 418 -14.54 40.65 19.35
CA GLU A 418 -13.92 41.94 19.06
C GLU A 418 -13.18 42.49 20.28
N LEU A 419 -12.03 43.13 20.04
CA LEU A 419 -11.26 43.88 21.02
C LEU A 419 -10.96 45.28 20.46
N TYR A 420 -11.26 46.28 21.27
CA TYR A 420 -10.93 47.68 21.02
C TYR A 420 -9.81 48.11 21.97
N LEU A 421 -8.74 48.65 21.39
CA LEU A 421 -7.62 49.25 22.10
C LEU A 421 -7.62 50.75 21.80
N LYS A 422 -7.52 51.58 22.83
CA LYS A 422 -7.42 53.03 22.73
C LYS A 422 -6.30 53.50 23.65
N MET A 423 -5.28 54.10 23.06
CA MET A 423 -4.04 54.49 23.72
C MET A 423 -3.84 55.99 23.51
N ASN A 424 -3.84 56.77 24.57
CA ASN A 424 -3.56 58.20 24.55
C ASN A 424 -2.23 58.45 25.27
N PHE A 425 -1.25 58.99 24.56
CA PHE A 425 0.07 59.35 25.08
C PHE A 425 0.22 60.88 25.03
N SER A 426 0.57 61.51 26.15
CA SER A 426 0.67 62.96 26.26
C SER A 426 1.70 63.39 27.31
N GLY A 427 2.19 64.62 27.21
CA GLY A 427 3.23 65.16 28.07
C GLY A 427 4.10 66.16 27.31
N ASP A 428 4.89 66.93 28.04
CA ASP A 428 5.80 67.95 27.51
C ASP A 428 7.23 67.56 27.91
N TYR A 429 7.80 66.60 27.17
CA TYR A 429 9.09 65.98 27.43
C TYR A 429 9.89 65.80 26.14
N GLU A 430 11.20 66.04 26.18
CA GLU A 430 12.10 65.63 25.11
C GLU A 430 12.37 64.12 25.20
N VAL A 431 12.47 63.46 24.05
CA VAL A 431 12.69 62.00 23.93
C VAL A 431 13.95 61.55 24.68
N ASP A 432 14.99 62.39 24.69
CA ASP A 432 16.28 62.15 25.35
C ASP A 432 16.24 62.24 26.89
N VAL A 433 15.13 62.70 27.48
CA VAL A 433 14.99 62.93 28.94
C VAL A 433 14.42 61.70 29.67
N LEU A 434 13.70 60.82 28.98
CA LEU A 434 13.17 59.59 29.58
C LEU A 434 14.23 58.47 29.60
N PRO A 435 14.35 57.71 30.71
CA PRO A 435 15.34 56.65 30.84
C PRO A 435 15.14 55.58 29.75
N GLY A 436 16.15 55.39 28.91
CA GLY A 436 16.12 54.44 27.79
C GLY A 436 15.82 55.04 26.41
N GLY A 437 15.49 56.33 26.29
CA GLY A 437 15.27 57.00 25.00
C GLY A 437 14.00 56.54 24.29
N LEU A 438 12.85 56.67 24.96
CA LEU A 438 11.57 56.10 24.53
C LEU A 438 11.09 56.62 23.16
N PRO A 439 10.87 55.74 22.16
CA PRO A 439 10.42 56.13 20.82
C PRO A 439 8.89 56.34 20.72
N VAL A 440 8.25 56.80 21.81
CA VAL A 440 6.79 56.96 21.95
C VAL A 440 6.39 58.39 21.57
N THR A 441 5.67 58.58 20.47
CA THR A 441 5.21 59.93 20.04
C THR A 441 3.84 60.29 20.61
N PRO A 442 3.68 61.49 21.23
CA PRO A 442 2.39 61.95 21.75
C PRO A 442 1.27 61.90 20.70
N GLY A 443 0.10 61.38 21.08
CA GLY A 443 -1.02 61.18 20.18
C GLY A 443 -2.08 60.21 20.73
N ILE A 444 -3.21 60.13 20.01
CA ILE A 444 -4.30 59.19 20.29
C ILE A 444 -4.30 58.12 19.19
N TYR A 445 -4.04 56.88 19.57
CA TYR A 445 -4.00 55.72 18.70
C TYR A 445 -5.13 54.78 19.09
N SER A 446 -5.90 54.30 18.12
CA SER A 446 -6.93 53.28 18.39
C SER A 446 -6.93 52.19 17.33
N LYS A 447 -7.00 50.96 17.82
CA LYS A 447 -6.96 49.73 17.03
C LYS A 447 -8.19 48.89 17.32
N LYS A 448 -8.65 48.19 16.30
CA LYS A 448 -9.64 47.13 16.39
C LYS A 448 -8.99 45.81 15.99
N LEU A 449 -9.15 44.81 16.85
CA LEU A 449 -8.81 43.41 16.60
C LEU A 449 -10.12 42.63 16.53
N THR A 450 -10.31 41.86 15.48
CA THR A 450 -11.45 40.94 15.34
C THR A 450 -10.90 39.54 15.14
N LEU A 451 -11.39 38.59 15.93
CA LEU A 451 -11.10 37.16 15.84
C LEU A 451 -12.38 36.42 15.47
N ASP A 452 -12.43 35.87 14.27
CA ASP A 452 -13.42 34.85 13.90
C ASP A 452 -12.84 33.46 14.22
N THR A 453 -13.62 32.63 14.92
CA THR A 453 -13.23 31.25 15.24
C THR A 453 -14.34 30.29 14.84
N THR A 454 -14.04 29.37 13.92
CA THR A 454 -14.97 28.33 13.45
C THR A 454 -14.57 26.97 14.00
N THR A 455 -15.49 26.28 14.66
CA THR A 455 -15.31 24.88 15.10
C THR A 455 -16.22 23.91 14.35
N GLY A 456 -15.79 22.66 14.25
CA GLY A 456 -16.54 21.56 13.67
C GLY A 456 -15.65 20.33 13.49
N TYR A 457 -16.09 19.35 12.70
CA TYR A 457 -15.32 18.12 12.47
C TYR A 457 -14.79 18.08 11.03
N PHE A 458 -13.75 17.29 10.80
CA PHE A 458 -13.24 16.97 9.47
C PHE A 458 -12.90 15.47 9.40
N GLU A 459 -12.96 14.89 8.19
CA GLU A 459 -12.45 13.55 7.97
C GLU A 459 -10.92 13.55 7.92
N LEU A 460 -10.28 12.60 8.60
CA LEU A 460 -8.83 12.44 8.59
C LEU A 460 -8.31 11.94 7.22
N PRO A 461 -7.06 12.27 6.85
CA PRO A 461 -6.44 11.75 5.63
C PRO A 461 -6.50 10.23 5.55
N ASN A 462 -6.95 9.69 4.43
CA ASN A 462 -7.07 8.25 4.17
C ASN A 462 -6.80 7.94 2.67
N TYR A 463 -6.86 6.67 2.27
CA TYR A 463 -6.56 6.31 0.87
C TYR A 463 -7.64 6.70 -0.16
N GLU A 464 -8.89 6.97 0.24
CA GLU A 464 -9.96 7.38 -0.69
C GLU A 464 -10.04 8.90 -0.87
N ASN A 465 -9.83 9.69 0.19
CA ASN A 465 -9.77 11.16 0.08
C ASN A 465 -8.45 11.69 -0.49
N GLY A 466 -7.61 10.82 -1.07
CA GLY A 466 -6.35 11.22 -1.71
C GLY A 466 -5.21 11.53 -0.73
N GLN A 467 -5.35 11.13 0.54
CA GLN A 467 -4.40 11.37 1.63
C GLN A 467 -4.24 12.86 2.01
N VAL A 468 -5.31 13.65 1.85
CA VAL A 468 -5.41 15.06 2.30
C VAL A 468 -6.55 15.21 3.34
N PRO A 469 -6.47 16.18 4.26
CA PRO A 469 -7.52 16.39 5.27
C PRO A 469 -8.83 16.84 4.62
N GLY A 470 -9.95 16.30 5.12
CA GLY A 470 -11.29 16.65 4.64
C GLY A 470 -11.67 18.13 4.88
N PRO A 471 -12.69 18.63 4.15
CA PRO A 471 -13.30 19.92 4.46
C PRO A 471 -13.97 19.90 5.83
N LEU A 472 -14.19 21.08 6.40
CA LEU A 472 -14.98 21.22 7.62
C LEU A 472 -16.45 20.83 7.36
N LEU A 473 -16.97 19.92 8.16
CA LEU A 473 -18.35 19.44 8.09
C LEU A 473 -19.31 20.44 8.75
N SER A 474 -20.51 20.58 8.20
CA SER A 474 -21.53 21.53 8.68
C SER A 474 -22.42 21.00 9.79
N GLY A 475 -22.47 19.67 9.98
CA GLY A 475 -23.34 18.99 10.95
C GLY A 475 -22.64 17.81 11.61
N ASN A 476 -23.38 17.10 12.47
CA ASN A 476 -22.88 15.99 13.28
C ASN A 476 -22.42 14.81 12.38
N PRO A 477 -21.13 14.44 12.37
CA PRO A 477 -20.62 13.41 11.45
C PRO A 477 -21.14 11.99 11.75
N TRP A 478 -21.79 11.77 12.89
CA TRP A 478 -22.32 10.48 13.32
C TRP A 478 -23.83 10.30 13.07
N GLU A 479 -24.54 11.27 12.50
CA GLU A 479 -25.99 11.15 12.25
C GLU A 479 -26.36 10.19 11.10
N THR A 480 -25.46 9.91 10.17
CA THR A 480 -25.75 9.11 8.97
C THR A 480 -25.56 7.60 9.12
N ASN A 481 -24.85 7.13 10.15
CA ASN A 481 -24.52 5.70 10.33
C ASN A 481 -25.18 5.10 11.59
N SER A 482 -26.40 4.60 11.45
CA SER A 482 -27.17 3.98 12.54
C SER A 482 -26.73 2.53 12.83
N SER A 483 -25.48 2.32 13.26
CA SER A 483 -24.96 0.99 13.65
C SER A 483 -23.87 1.03 14.73
N SER A 484 -24.26 1.54 15.92
CA SER A 484 -23.71 1.19 17.24
C SER A 484 -22.18 1.05 17.41
N VAL A 485 -21.54 2.16 17.80
CA VAL A 485 -20.61 2.13 18.94
C VAL A 485 -21.27 2.91 20.08
N GLY A 486 -21.11 2.44 21.32
CA GLY A 486 -21.95 2.80 22.47
C GLY A 486 -21.70 4.18 23.08
N ILE A 487 -21.82 5.27 22.30
CA ILE A 487 -22.02 6.60 22.88
C ILE A 487 -23.46 6.66 23.39
N SER A 488 -23.63 6.68 24.72
CA SER A 488 -24.93 6.85 25.34
C SER A 488 -25.50 8.22 24.98
N LYS A 489 -26.68 8.25 24.34
CA LYS A 489 -27.53 9.44 24.34
C LYS A 489 -27.94 9.71 25.78
N ARG A 490 -27.18 10.53 26.48
CA ARG A 490 -27.56 11.10 27.78
C ARG A 490 -28.51 12.25 27.48
N GLU A 491 -29.68 12.22 28.11
CA GLU A 491 -30.80 13.10 27.75
C GLU A 491 -30.44 14.58 27.91
N ASP A 492 -30.92 15.42 26.99
CA ASP A 492 -30.76 16.86 26.99
C ASP A 492 -31.50 17.49 28.19
N LEU A 493 -30.86 17.46 29.36
CA LEU A 493 -31.35 18.11 30.57
C LEU A 493 -31.33 19.63 30.36
N SER A 494 -32.49 20.16 29.97
CA SER A 494 -32.74 21.59 29.78
C SER A 494 -32.22 22.39 30.98
N SER A 495 -31.23 23.25 30.75
CA SER A 495 -30.58 24.05 31.79
C SER A 495 -31.60 24.96 32.49
N GLN A 496 -31.99 24.59 33.71
CA GLN A 496 -32.98 25.34 34.48
C GLN A 496 -32.35 26.66 34.96
N TYR A 497 -32.80 27.75 34.36
CA TYR A 497 -32.31 29.12 34.61
C TYR A 497 -32.38 29.47 36.10
N TYR A 498 -31.24 29.82 36.70
CA TYR A 498 -31.16 30.26 38.09
C TYR A 498 -30.26 31.50 38.20
N ASN A 499 -30.82 32.60 38.71
CA ASN A 499 -30.09 33.85 38.89
C ASN A 499 -29.34 33.81 40.24
N PRO A 500 -28.01 34.00 40.26
CA PRO A 500 -27.31 34.44 41.46
C PRO A 500 -27.51 35.96 41.61
N SER A 501 -28.48 36.37 42.43
CA SER A 501 -28.57 37.74 42.93
C SER A 501 -27.48 38.02 43.97
N ASP A 502 -27.12 39.30 44.14
CA ASP A 502 -26.12 39.84 45.07
C ASP A 502 -24.64 39.44 44.83
N SER A 503 -23.92 40.29 44.10
CA SER A 503 -22.85 41.09 44.73
C SER A 503 -22.34 42.21 43.81
N THR A 504 -22.54 43.47 44.21
CA THR A 504 -22.09 44.64 43.46
C THR A 504 -20.63 44.99 43.74
N MET A 505 -19.70 44.12 43.33
CA MET A 505 -18.25 44.44 43.26
C MET A 505 -17.63 43.96 41.93
N ASN A 506 -17.86 44.79 40.91
CA ASN A 506 -17.05 45.00 39.70
C ASN A 506 -16.53 43.75 38.96
N VAL A 507 -17.35 43.26 38.02
CA VAL A 507 -17.04 42.67 36.71
C VAL A 507 -15.82 41.72 36.60
N THR A 508 -14.59 42.20 36.77
CA THR A 508 -13.34 41.43 36.63
C THR A 508 -13.36 40.11 37.42
N TYR A 509 -13.87 40.14 38.66
CA TYR A 509 -13.95 38.94 39.52
C TYR A 509 -14.98 37.90 39.02
N ALA A 510 -16.01 38.33 38.27
CA ALA A 510 -16.96 37.43 37.64
C ALA A 510 -16.35 36.76 36.39
N VAL A 511 -15.72 37.54 35.51
CA VAL A 511 -15.10 37.04 34.26
C VAL A 511 -13.99 36.01 34.54
N ASN A 512 -13.20 36.19 35.61
CA ASN A 512 -12.22 35.19 36.07
C ASN A 512 -12.86 33.79 36.29
N ARG A 513 -14.11 33.73 36.78
CA ARG A 513 -14.81 32.47 37.11
C ARG A 513 -15.56 31.81 35.95
N VAL A 514 -15.74 32.49 34.82
CA VAL A 514 -16.44 31.94 33.64
C VAL A 514 -15.69 30.71 33.09
N TYR A 515 -16.41 29.59 32.95
CA TYR A 515 -15.93 28.39 32.26
C TYR A 515 -15.89 28.61 30.74
N ASN A 516 -14.98 27.94 30.04
CA ASN A 516 -14.93 27.93 28.57
C ASN A 516 -14.99 29.36 27.98
N LYS A 517 -14.06 30.22 28.39
CA LYS A 517 -13.92 31.57 27.82
C LYS A 517 -13.57 31.50 26.32
N GLY A 518 -13.93 32.54 25.57
CA GLY A 518 -13.55 32.68 24.16
C GLY A 518 -12.02 32.80 23.99
N PRO A 519 -11.46 32.36 22.83
CA PRO A 519 -10.03 32.43 22.60
C PRO A 519 -9.47 33.86 22.66
N LEU A 520 -10.18 34.89 22.17
CA LEU A 520 -9.71 36.27 22.30
C LEU A 520 -9.75 36.74 23.76
N LEU A 521 -10.83 36.45 24.49
CA LEU A 521 -10.93 36.81 25.91
C LEU A 521 -9.77 36.21 26.73
N ASN A 522 -9.39 34.96 26.48
CA ASN A 522 -8.23 34.34 27.14
C ASN A 522 -6.91 35.04 26.79
N ILE A 523 -6.71 35.47 25.54
CA ILE A 523 -5.51 36.23 25.12
C ILE A 523 -5.48 37.59 25.82
N VAL A 524 -6.60 38.31 25.85
CA VAL A 524 -6.69 39.64 26.47
C VAL A 524 -6.44 39.55 27.97
N MET A 525 -6.98 38.55 28.66
CA MET A 525 -6.65 38.27 30.06
C MET A 525 -5.18 37.88 30.24
N ALA A 526 -4.58 37.11 29.33
CA ALA A 526 -3.17 36.75 29.39
C ALA A 526 -2.23 37.95 29.19
N LEU A 527 -2.52 38.84 28.24
CA LEU A 527 -1.65 39.97 27.86
C LEU A 527 -1.86 41.26 28.66
N PHE A 528 -3.07 41.49 29.16
CA PHE A 528 -3.49 42.74 29.78
C PHE A 528 -4.30 42.59 31.07
N GLY A 529 -4.71 41.36 31.44
CA GLY A 529 -5.48 41.11 32.67
C GLY A 529 -4.63 41.05 33.94
N GLU A 530 -5.26 40.65 35.03
CA GLU A 530 -4.66 40.48 36.37
C GLU A 530 -3.38 39.62 36.33
N GLY A 531 -2.28 40.15 36.85
CA GLY A 531 -0.95 39.53 36.83
C GLY A 531 -0.26 39.50 35.45
N SER A 532 -0.71 40.28 34.47
CA SER A 532 0.03 40.54 33.22
C SER A 532 1.22 41.49 33.46
N LEU A 533 2.09 41.72 32.47
CA LEU A 533 3.16 42.72 32.60
C LEU A 533 2.58 44.11 32.94
N ALA A 534 1.59 44.55 32.16
CA ALA A 534 0.96 45.85 32.35
C ALA A 534 0.40 46.01 33.77
N ASP A 535 -0.23 44.96 34.32
CA ASP A 535 -0.79 44.95 35.67
C ASP A 535 0.29 44.92 36.77
N ILE A 536 1.29 44.04 36.62
CA ILE A 536 2.39 43.86 37.58
C ILE A 536 3.21 45.13 37.71
N GLU A 537 3.60 45.75 36.60
CA GLU A 537 4.41 46.97 36.58
C GLU A 537 3.61 48.17 37.13
N HIS A 538 2.36 48.32 36.69
CA HIS A 538 1.50 49.45 37.08
C HIS A 538 1.06 49.41 38.55
N THR A 539 0.80 48.22 39.12
CA THR A 539 0.22 48.09 40.48
C THR A 539 1.23 47.64 41.53
N SER A 540 2.04 46.63 41.23
CA SER A 540 2.85 45.92 42.22
C SER A 540 4.29 46.42 42.27
N LEU A 541 4.96 46.55 41.11
CA LEU A 541 6.33 47.07 41.06
C LEU A 541 6.37 48.59 41.28
N ALA A 542 5.37 49.35 40.82
CA ALA A 542 5.18 50.75 41.21
C ALA A 542 5.13 50.95 42.75
N ALA A 543 4.51 50.02 43.49
CA ALA A 543 4.52 50.06 44.95
C ALA A 543 5.93 49.82 45.53
N TYR A 544 6.69 48.86 44.96
CA TYR A 544 8.08 48.59 45.35
C TYR A 544 9.10 49.64 44.88
N ALA A 545 8.80 50.43 43.84
CA ALA A 545 9.66 51.50 43.33
C ALA A 545 10.02 52.53 44.43
N ASN A 546 9.08 52.76 45.35
CA ASN A 546 9.24 53.62 46.53
C ASN A 546 10.19 53.06 47.61
N SER A 547 10.71 51.83 47.46
CA SER A 547 11.56 51.17 48.46
C SER A 547 13.08 51.37 48.24
N ASN A 548 13.48 52.22 47.29
CA ASN A 548 14.87 52.54 46.92
C ASN A 548 15.70 51.34 46.38
N THR A 549 15.09 50.20 46.07
CA THR A 549 15.73 49.16 45.26
C THR A 549 15.88 49.61 43.81
N ILE A 550 17.08 49.46 43.24
CA ILE A 550 17.33 49.70 41.81
C ILE A 550 17.11 48.36 41.09
N TYR A 551 16.25 48.35 40.07
CA TYR A 551 15.97 47.17 39.25
C TYR A 551 16.67 47.31 37.91
N ASP A 552 17.75 46.54 37.74
CA ASP A 552 18.63 46.54 36.56
C ASP A 552 18.76 45.10 35.98
N GLU A 553 17.79 44.25 36.30
CA GLU A 553 17.77 42.80 36.03
C GLU A 553 16.50 42.37 35.26
N CYS A 554 16.60 41.26 34.52
CA CYS A 554 15.45 40.59 33.93
C CYS A 554 14.52 40.03 35.02
N ILE A 555 13.33 40.62 35.16
CA ILE A 555 12.30 40.16 36.11
C ILE A 555 11.48 38.99 35.54
N ALA A 556 11.04 39.09 34.28
CA ALA A 556 10.30 38.04 33.57
C ALA A 556 10.43 38.20 32.05
N VAL A 557 10.34 37.10 31.30
CA VAL A 557 10.15 37.16 29.84
C VAL A 557 8.74 37.71 29.56
N VAL A 558 8.67 38.80 28.80
CA VAL A 558 7.39 39.41 28.44
C VAL A 558 6.64 38.51 27.44
N PRO A 559 5.38 38.12 27.73
CA PRO A 559 4.56 37.36 26.78
C PRO A 559 4.45 38.05 25.42
N PHE A 560 4.22 37.27 24.35
CA PHE A 560 3.94 37.75 22.99
C PHE A 560 5.11 38.40 22.23
N ILE A 561 6.17 38.86 22.90
CA ILE A 561 7.35 39.48 22.26
C ILE A 561 8.04 38.53 21.27
N SER A 562 8.16 37.24 21.60
CA SER A 562 8.71 36.22 20.69
C SER A 562 7.87 36.00 19.42
N LEU A 563 6.57 36.31 19.47
CA LEU A 563 5.68 36.26 18.31
C LEU A 563 5.75 37.54 17.47
N LEU A 564 6.17 38.67 18.06
CA LEU A 564 6.38 39.91 17.33
C LEU A 564 7.69 39.94 16.52
N THR A 565 8.75 39.23 16.92
CA THR A 565 10.00 39.20 16.15
C THR A 565 9.84 38.58 14.76
N THR A 566 10.66 39.03 13.82
CA THR A 566 10.86 38.43 12.48
C THR A 566 12.01 37.41 12.50
N PRO A 567 12.02 36.40 11.62
CA PRO A 567 13.09 35.38 11.58
C PRO A 567 14.49 35.95 11.31
N ASP A 568 14.58 37.02 10.51
CA ASP A 568 15.85 37.56 10.00
C ASP A 568 16.38 38.78 10.79
N SER A 569 15.60 39.31 11.73
CA SER A 569 15.98 40.48 12.55
C SER A 569 15.25 40.55 13.88
N ILE A 570 16.00 40.86 14.95
CA ILE A 570 15.45 41.45 16.17
C ILE A 570 15.50 42.97 15.97
N ASP A 571 14.35 43.60 15.78
CA ASP A 571 14.28 45.07 15.70
C ASP A 571 14.72 45.73 17.01
N GLY A 572 15.39 46.87 16.90
CA GLY A 572 15.93 47.61 18.05
C GLY A 572 14.86 48.03 19.07
N SER A 573 13.59 48.15 18.65
CA SER A 573 12.47 48.45 19.55
C SER A 573 11.98 47.24 20.36
N LEU A 574 12.34 46.01 19.98
CA LEU A 574 12.04 44.79 20.73
C LEU A 574 13.18 44.36 21.66
N SER A 575 14.41 44.89 21.48
CA SER A 575 15.59 44.44 22.23
C SER A 575 15.48 44.66 23.74
N HIS A 576 14.84 45.75 24.18
CA HIS A 576 14.62 46.06 25.60
C HIS A 576 13.83 44.94 26.31
N PHE A 577 12.67 44.57 25.75
CA PHE A 577 11.85 43.46 26.26
C PHE A 577 12.47 42.07 26.03
N ALA A 578 13.39 41.96 25.06
CA ALA A 578 14.15 40.74 24.78
C ALA A 578 15.39 40.55 25.67
N SER A 579 15.71 41.45 26.62
CA SER A 579 16.88 41.33 27.51
C SER A 579 16.96 39.96 28.21
N CYS A 580 15.81 39.44 28.63
CA CYS A 580 15.67 38.09 29.21
C CYS A 580 15.99 36.94 28.24
N LEU A 581 15.75 37.13 26.94
CA LEU A 581 15.95 36.13 25.89
C LEU A 581 17.39 36.18 25.32
N GLN A 582 18.00 37.36 25.31
CA GLN A 582 19.37 37.58 24.84
C GLN A 582 20.43 37.23 25.91
N GLY A 583 20.01 37.02 27.17
CA GLY A 583 20.92 36.80 28.30
C GLY A 583 21.76 38.03 28.65
N SER A 584 21.38 39.20 28.15
CA SER A 584 22.18 40.45 28.17
C SER A 584 22.09 41.22 29.49
N GLY A 585 22.03 40.50 30.62
CA GLY A 585 22.54 41.05 31.87
C GLY A 585 24.07 41.08 31.82
N LEU A 586 24.69 42.01 32.56
CA LEU A 586 26.16 42.11 32.74
C LEU A 586 27.00 42.63 31.55
N VAL A 587 26.64 43.78 30.98
CA VAL A 587 27.67 44.73 30.47
C VAL A 587 27.42 46.12 31.06
N GLY A 588 28.11 46.44 32.15
CA GLY A 588 27.99 47.76 32.80
C GLY A 588 28.65 48.87 31.99
N SER A 589 27.84 49.71 31.34
CA SER A 589 28.23 50.97 30.69
C SER A 589 26.96 51.77 30.33
N LEU A 590 26.75 53.02 30.74
CA LEU A 590 27.44 53.91 31.69
C LEU A 590 26.33 54.59 32.54
N GLY A 591 26.48 54.92 33.82
CA GLY A 591 27.41 55.92 34.32
C GLY A 591 26.65 57.04 35.05
N ASN A 592 26.73 57.05 36.38
CA ASN A 592 26.49 58.21 37.27
C ASN A 592 25.12 58.92 37.28
N TYR A 593 24.07 58.38 36.66
CA TYR A 593 22.69 58.91 36.78
C TYR A 593 22.01 58.53 38.11
N SER A 594 22.49 59.13 39.21
CA SER A 594 21.68 59.23 40.43
C SER A 594 20.45 60.11 40.17
N THR A 595 19.29 59.73 40.72
CA THR A 595 17.98 60.43 40.64
C THR A 595 17.12 60.24 39.37
N ILE A 596 17.21 59.09 38.69
CA ILE A 596 16.07 58.61 37.89
C ILE A 596 15.02 58.08 38.87
N ASN A 597 13.75 58.48 38.71
CA ASN A 597 12.65 57.98 39.54
C ASN A 597 12.25 56.58 39.05
N ASN A 598 12.52 55.54 39.84
CA ASN A 598 12.14 54.15 39.54
C ASN A 598 10.69 54.04 39.04
N ASN A 599 9.74 54.73 39.68
CA ASN A 599 8.32 54.66 39.32
C ASN A 599 8.08 55.15 37.88
N MET A 600 8.78 56.21 37.47
CA MET A 600 8.72 56.77 36.12
C MET A 600 9.29 55.80 35.08
N THR A 601 10.34 55.05 35.41
CA THR A 601 10.90 54.00 34.53
C THR A 601 9.91 52.87 34.29
N LEU A 602 9.21 52.39 35.32
CA LEU A 602 8.22 51.30 35.18
C LEU A 602 7.01 51.75 34.35
N HIS A 603 6.50 52.96 34.60
CA HIS A 603 5.43 53.56 33.80
C HIS A 603 5.86 53.83 32.35
N ALA A 604 7.12 54.18 32.11
CA ALA A 604 7.71 54.26 30.77
C ALA A 604 7.72 52.89 30.06
N THR A 605 8.12 51.81 30.76
CA THR A 605 8.08 50.42 30.24
C THR A 605 6.66 49.99 29.88
N VAL A 606 5.65 50.30 30.71
CA VAL A 606 4.23 50.01 30.41
C VAL A 606 3.78 50.75 29.14
N ALA A 607 4.09 52.04 29.02
CA ALA A 607 3.72 52.80 27.82
C ALA A 607 4.41 52.28 26.55
N TRP A 608 5.68 51.85 26.64
CA TRP A 608 6.39 51.23 25.51
C TRP A 608 5.79 49.87 25.13
N TYR A 609 5.39 49.04 26.10
CA TYR A 609 4.72 47.77 25.81
C TYR A 609 3.42 47.98 25.02
N PHE A 610 2.62 48.98 25.39
CA PHE A 610 1.44 49.36 24.61
C PHE A 610 1.78 50.05 23.28
N TRP A 611 2.87 50.81 23.20
CA TRP A 611 3.37 51.41 21.95
C TRP A 611 3.69 50.37 20.87
N LEU A 612 4.09 49.14 21.23
CA LEU A 612 4.28 48.04 20.26
C LEU A 612 3.00 47.72 19.46
N PHE A 613 1.82 48.11 19.95
CA PHE A 613 0.54 47.96 19.26
C PHE A 613 0.10 49.23 18.50
N SER A 614 0.92 50.30 18.47
CA SER A 614 0.64 51.52 17.69
C SER A 614 0.76 51.29 16.18
N GLY A 615 1.72 50.47 15.74
CA GLY A 615 2.00 50.21 14.33
C GLY A 615 2.55 51.41 13.55
N GLU A 616 3.15 52.37 14.24
CA GLU A 616 3.92 53.50 13.67
C GLU A 616 5.38 53.09 13.37
N ASP A 617 6.17 53.96 12.73
CA ASP A 617 7.54 53.70 12.19
C ASP A 617 8.58 53.14 13.20
N THR A 618 8.31 53.13 14.50
CA THR A 618 9.19 52.56 15.55
C THR A 618 8.63 51.29 16.22
N ALA A 619 7.40 50.90 15.89
CA ALA A 619 6.72 49.71 16.37
C ALA A 619 6.64 48.63 15.27
N PRO A 620 6.36 47.36 15.61
CA PRO A 620 6.11 46.33 14.61
C PRO A 620 4.96 46.69 13.66
N TYR A 621 5.16 46.50 12.35
CA TYR A 621 4.14 46.74 11.33
C TYR A 621 2.82 46.01 11.62
N SER A 622 1.70 46.59 11.14
CA SER A 622 0.34 46.04 11.28
C SER A 622 0.26 44.53 11.03
N ASP A 623 0.89 44.09 9.95
CA ASP A 623 0.81 42.73 9.44
C ASP A 623 1.58 41.74 10.35
N ARG A 624 2.65 42.23 11.00
CA ARG A 624 3.41 41.47 12.02
C ARG A 624 2.57 41.30 13.28
N VAL A 625 1.91 42.37 13.74
CA VAL A 625 1.00 42.34 14.90
C VAL A 625 -0.20 41.42 14.61
N GLN A 626 -0.77 41.48 13.40
CA GLN A 626 -1.84 40.58 12.95
C GLN A 626 -1.39 39.11 12.94
N ASN A 627 -0.20 38.81 12.41
CA ASN A 627 0.36 37.46 12.43
C ASN A 627 0.64 36.98 13.86
N ALA A 628 1.18 37.83 14.75
CA ALA A 628 1.41 37.51 16.14
C ALA A 628 0.10 37.19 16.88
N PHE A 629 -0.98 37.94 16.65
CA PHE A 629 -2.31 37.63 17.18
C PHE A 629 -2.91 36.35 16.56
N ALA A 630 -2.67 36.05 15.28
CA ALA A 630 -3.07 34.77 14.69
C ALA A 630 -2.33 33.57 15.33
N SER A 631 -1.03 33.73 15.64
CA SER A 631 -0.26 32.74 16.40
C SER A 631 -0.77 32.60 17.84
N ALA A 632 -1.11 33.71 18.51
CA ALA A 632 -1.70 33.68 19.84
C ALA A 632 -3.10 33.05 19.86
N ALA A 633 -3.91 33.25 18.81
CA ALA A 633 -5.20 32.57 18.63
C ALA A 633 -5.03 31.05 18.53
N PHE A 634 -4.07 30.57 17.74
CA PHE A 634 -3.72 29.14 17.68
C PHE A 634 -3.29 28.59 19.05
N LEU A 635 -2.43 29.30 19.78
CA LEU A 635 -1.95 28.88 21.10
C LEU A 635 -3.05 28.93 22.18
N ALA A 636 -3.96 29.90 22.12
CA ALA A 636 -5.14 29.97 22.99
C ALA A 636 -6.08 28.78 22.73
N ILE A 637 -6.34 28.47 21.46
CA ILE A 637 -7.14 27.31 21.05
C ILE A 637 -6.49 26.01 21.54
N ASP A 638 -5.19 25.79 21.32
CA ASP A 638 -4.53 24.57 21.84
C ASP A 638 -4.61 24.50 23.36
N THR A 639 -4.36 25.60 24.08
CA THR A 639 -4.44 25.64 25.54
C THR A 639 -5.84 25.27 26.06
N ILE A 640 -6.91 25.81 25.45
CA ILE A 640 -8.30 25.50 25.79
C ILE A 640 -8.60 24.02 25.52
N MET A 641 -8.29 23.53 24.32
CA MET A 641 -8.62 22.17 23.87
C MET A 641 -7.78 21.08 24.56
N MET A 642 -6.60 21.43 25.08
CA MET A 642 -5.70 20.55 25.85
C MET A 642 -6.09 20.38 27.32
N ASN A 643 -6.91 21.26 27.88
CA ASN A 643 -7.26 21.27 29.31
C ASN A 643 -8.77 21.01 29.56
N PRO A 644 -9.37 19.91 29.06
CA PRO A 644 -10.79 19.63 29.28
C PRO A 644 -11.10 19.43 30.77
N TYR A 645 -12.07 20.19 31.29
CA TYR A 645 -12.51 20.14 32.70
C TYR A 645 -12.91 18.74 33.18
N THR A 646 -13.43 17.92 32.27
CA THR A 646 -13.91 16.56 32.52
C THR A 646 -12.79 15.51 32.53
N GLY A 647 -11.64 15.80 31.91
CA GLY A 647 -10.57 14.82 31.64
C GLY A 647 -10.95 13.65 30.73
N SER A 648 -12.20 13.59 30.25
CA SER A 648 -12.72 12.50 29.41
C SER A 648 -12.45 12.75 27.94
N LYS A 649 -12.20 11.67 27.20
CA LYS A 649 -12.10 11.65 25.73
C LYS A 649 -12.94 10.51 25.19
N SER A 650 -13.82 10.79 24.24
CA SER A 650 -14.82 9.82 23.76
C SER A 650 -14.67 9.40 22.29
N ILE A 651 -13.81 10.05 21.50
CA ILE A 651 -13.60 9.70 20.09
C ILE A 651 -12.51 8.61 19.98
N ASN A 652 -12.93 7.37 19.75
CA ASN A 652 -12.03 6.29 19.33
C ASN A 652 -11.61 6.50 17.86
N LEU A 653 -10.31 6.37 17.60
CA LEU A 653 -9.71 6.42 16.26
C LEU A 653 -8.78 5.22 16.08
N SER A 654 -8.57 4.80 14.84
CA SER A 654 -7.67 3.69 14.51
C SER A 654 -7.10 3.82 13.11
N TYR A 655 -5.93 3.26 12.86
CA TYR A 655 -5.28 3.33 11.55
C TYR A 655 -4.85 1.95 11.05
N ASP A 656 -4.93 1.75 9.74
CA ASP A 656 -4.33 0.60 9.07
C ASP A 656 -3.75 1.06 7.72
N MET A 657 -2.43 1.24 7.67
CA MET A 657 -1.73 1.62 6.42
C MET A 657 -1.77 0.53 5.35
N GLY A 658 -2.19 -0.70 5.71
CA GLY A 658 -2.37 -1.82 4.79
C GLY A 658 -1.06 -2.42 4.27
N ALA A 659 -1.12 -3.71 3.94
CA ALA A 659 -0.01 -4.41 3.27
C ALA A 659 -0.28 -4.47 1.76
N ASP A 660 0.76 -4.28 0.95
CA ASP A 660 0.67 -4.42 -0.50
C ASP A 660 0.49 -5.89 -0.90
N LEU A 661 -0.51 -6.14 -1.76
CA LEU A 661 -0.82 -7.46 -2.30
C LEU A 661 -1.04 -7.38 -3.82
N GLN A 662 -0.30 -8.19 -4.58
CA GLN A 662 -0.52 -8.32 -6.02
C GLN A 662 -1.70 -9.25 -6.31
N ILE A 663 -2.73 -8.75 -6.99
CA ILE A 663 -3.85 -9.54 -7.51
C ILE A 663 -3.84 -9.58 -9.05
N PRO A 664 -4.31 -10.66 -9.70
CA PRO A 664 -4.58 -10.67 -11.14
C PRO A 664 -5.66 -9.65 -11.50
N SER A 665 -5.38 -8.79 -12.48
CA SER A 665 -6.36 -7.86 -13.05
C SER A 665 -6.65 -8.24 -14.51
N ILE A 666 -7.88 -8.70 -14.76
CA ILE A 666 -8.38 -9.19 -16.06
C ILE A 666 -9.80 -8.67 -16.28
N SER A 667 -10.06 -8.07 -17.44
CA SER A 667 -11.41 -7.65 -17.84
C SER A 667 -12.37 -8.84 -17.93
N ARG A 668 -13.67 -8.63 -17.64
CA ARG A 668 -14.69 -9.71 -17.76
C ARG A 668 -14.73 -10.31 -19.18
N ALA A 669 -14.54 -9.46 -20.20
CA ALA A 669 -14.43 -9.90 -21.59
C ALA A 669 -13.20 -10.79 -21.85
N GLY A 670 -12.02 -10.43 -21.32
CA GLY A 670 -10.80 -11.23 -21.43
C GLY A 670 -10.94 -12.62 -20.79
N VAL A 671 -11.57 -12.70 -19.60
CA VAL A 671 -11.86 -13.98 -18.93
C VAL A 671 -12.75 -14.88 -19.80
N ILE A 672 -13.83 -14.34 -20.38
CA ILE A 672 -14.73 -15.09 -21.27
C ILE A 672 -13.98 -15.55 -22.53
N PHE A 673 -13.27 -14.65 -23.21
CA PHE A 673 -12.57 -14.92 -24.46
C PHE A 673 -11.51 -16.02 -24.31
N ILE A 674 -10.66 -15.93 -23.30
CA ILE A 674 -9.63 -16.94 -23.02
C ILE A 674 -10.26 -18.28 -22.62
N SER A 675 -11.33 -18.27 -21.82
CA SER A 675 -12.03 -19.51 -21.42
C SER A 675 -12.63 -20.24 -22.62
N VAL A 676 -13.17 -19.51 -23.60
CA VAL A 676 -13.69 -20.08 -24.86
C VAL A 676 -12.54 -20.65 -25.71
N LEU A 677 -11.44 -19.91 -25.89
CA LEU A 677 -10.27 -20.40 -26.66
C LEU A 677 -9.66 -21.67 -26.04
N LEU A 678 -9.45 -21.66 -24.72
CA LEU A 678 -8.92 -22.80 -23.98
C LEU A 678 -9.87 -24.00 -24.03
N GLY A 679 -11.17 -23.78 -23.84
CA GLY A 679 -12.20 -24.82 -23.94
C GLY A 679 -12.25 -25.47 -25.32
N LEU A 680 -12.22 -24.68 -26.39
CA LEU A 680 -12.16 -25.18 -27.77
C LEU A 680 -10.88 -25.98 -28.03
N HIS A 681 -9.72 -25.46 -27.61
CA HIS A 681 -8.44 -26.16 -27.77
C HIS A 681 -8.43 -27.52 -27.07
N LEU A 682 -8.85 -27.58 -25.80
CA LEU A 682 -8.91 -28.81 -25.03
C LEU A 682 -9.93 -29.81 -25.59
N LEU A 683 -11.10 -29.33 -26.05
CA LEU A 683 -12.13 -30.17 -26.69
C LEU A 683 -11.60 -30.79 -27.99
N PHE A 684 -10.96 -30.01 -28.86
CA PHE A 684 -10.40 -30.52 -30.11
C PHE A 684 -9.23 -31.49 -29.87
N LEU A 685 -8.35 -31.19 -28.91
CA LEU A 685 -7.23 -32.06 -28.54
C LEU A 685 -7.72 -33.39 -27.94
N LEU A 686 -8.73 -33.36 -27.07
CA LEU A 686 -9.35 -34.55 -26.50
C LEU A 686 -10.05 -35.40 -27.58
N ALA A 687 -10.86 -34.77 -28.43
CA ALA A 687 -11.55 -35.46 -29.53
C ALA A 687 -10.58 -36.13 -30.50
N LEU A 688 -9.47 -35.46 -30.85
CA LEU A 688 -8.43 -36.01 -31.72
C LEU A 688 -7.65 -37.15 -31.04
N SER A 689 -7.41 -37.07 -29.72
CA SER A 689 -6.77 -38.15 -28.96
C SER A 689 -7.66 -39.41 -28.88
N LEU A 690 -8.96 -39.25 -28.60
CA LEU A 690 -9.94 -40.34 -28.56
C LEU A 690 -10.10 -40.99 -29.95
N TYR A 691 -10.17 -40.18 -31.01
CA TYR A 691 -10.16 -40.66 -32.40
C TYR A 691 -8.93 -41.53 -32.70
N SER A 692 -7.74 -41.12 -32.24
CA SER A 692 -6.50 -41.90 -32.41
C SER A 692 -6.44 -43.18 -31.57
N ALA A 693 -7.18 -43.26 -30.46
CA ALA A 693 -7.18 -44.40 -29.53
C ALA A 693 -8.26 -45.45 -29.83
N TRP A 694 -9.42 -45.05 -30.37
CA TRP A 694 -10.52 -45.97 -30.68
C TRP A 694 -10.29 -46.81 -31.94
N ILE A 695 -9.57 -46.31 -32.94
CA ILE A 695 -9.31 -47.04 -34.19
C ILE A 695 -7.96 -47.78 -34.08
N PRO A 696 -7.90 -49.10 -34.34
CA PRO A 696 -6.65 -49.88 -34.29
C PRO A 696 -5.73 -49.50 -35.46
N ARG A 697 -4.40 -49.53 -35.25
CA ARG A 697 -3.42 -48.99 -36.21
C ARG A 697 -2.42 -50.06 -36.69
N TRP A 698 -1.90 -49.89 -37.91
CA TRP A 698 -0.78 -50.70 -38.46
C TRP A 698 0.61 -50.19 -38.06
N THR A 699 0.69 -49.00 -37.44
CA THR A 699 1.92 -48.40 -36.91
C THR A 699 1.55 -47.47 -35.75
N GLU A 700 2.46 -47.19 -34.82
CA GLU A 700 2.12 -46.35 -33.66
C GLU A 700 1.95 -44.88 -34.05
N LYS A 701 2.92 -44.35 -34.80
CA LYS A 701 3.00 -42.97 -35.27
C LYS A 701 3.29 -42.95 -36.77
N LEU A 702 3.02 -41.82 -37.41
CA LEU A 702 3.45 -41.57 -38.78
C LEU A 702 4.88 -41.02 -38.73
N ASP A 703 5.85 -41.92 -38.85
CA ASP A 703 7.27 -41.64 -38.67
C ASP A 703 8.10 -42.06 -39.90
N SER A 704 9.42 -41.88 -39.82
CA SER A 704 10.36 -42.25 -40.88
C SER A 704 10.34 -43.75 -41.22
N PHE A 705 10.01 -44.64 -40.26
CA PHE A 705 9.90 -46.08 -40.51
C PHE A 705 8.57 -46.47 -41.15
N ALA A 706 7.49 -45.75 -40.87
CA ALA A 706 6.23 -45.82 -41.62
C ALA A 706 6.42 -45.30 -43.06
N MET A 707 7.13 -44.18 -43.24
CA MET A 707 7.46 -43.65 -44.58
C MET A 707 8.41 -44.56 -45.36
N LEU A 708 9.42 -45.16 -44.73
CA LEU A 708 10.34 -46.09 -45.39
C LEU A 708 9.60 -47.33 -45.93
N ARG A 709 8.67 -47.89 -45.15
CA ARG A 709 7.82 -49.02 -45.59
C ARG A 709 6.91 -48.64 -46.75
N ILE A 710 6.36 -47.43 -46.77
CA ILE A 710 5.58 -46.91 -47.91
C ILE A 710 6.49 -46.69 -49.12
N GLY A 711 7.66 -46.08 -48.95
CA GLY A 711 8.65 -45.82 -49.99
C GLY A 711 9.14 -47.10 -50.69
N ALA A 712 9.40 -48.17 -49.93
CA ALA A 712 9.76 -49.47 -50.49
C ALA A 712 8.68 -50.01 -51.44
N SER A 713 7.40 -49.84 -51.10
CA SER A 713 6.26 -50.33 -51.90
C SER A 713 6.00 -49.55 -53.22
N ILE A 714 6.73 -48.46 -53.44
CA ILE A 714 6.63 -47.60 -54.64
C ILE A 714 7.97 -47.36 -55.33
N SER A 715 9.00 -48.12 -54.98
CA SER A 715 10.39 -47.94 -55.43
C SER A 715 10.55 -47.88 -56.95
N GLU A 716 9.74 -48.62 -57.71
CA GLU A 716 9.69 -48.56 -59.18
C GLU A 716 9.19 -47.21 -59.74
N LYS A 717 8.31 -46.52 -59.01
CA LYS A 717 7.68 -45.24 -59.41
C LYS A 717 8.42 -44.02 -58.91
N VAL A 718 9.23 -44.17 -57.86
CA VAL A 718 10.07 -43.13 -57.26
C VAL A 718 11.47 -43.71 -56.99
N PRO A 719 12.29 -43.93 -58.03
CA PRO A 719 13.65 -44.43 -57.86
C PRO A 719 14.54 -43.43 -57.11
N LEU A 720 15.60 -43.93 -56.48
CA LEU A 720 16.56 -43.14 -55.69
C LEU A 720 17.43 -42.26 -56.59
N LEU A 721 16.89 -41.12 -57.01
CA LEU A 721 17.55 -40.12 -57.86
C LEU A 721 17.64 -38.77 -57.13
N ALA A 722 18.78 -38.09 -57.26
CA ALA A 722 18.95 -36.74 -56.71
C ALA A 722 18.03 -35.74 -57.44
N THR A 723 17.33 -34.89 -56.69
CA THR A 723 16.42 -33.87 -57.23
C THR A 723 16.49 -32.58 -56.41
N GLN A 724 16.54 -31.45 -57.10
CA GLN A 724 16.45 -30.12 -56.49
C GLN A 724 14.99 -29.59 -56.44
N HIS A 725 14.05 -30.28 -57.10
CA HIS A 725 12.68 -29.80 -57.33
C HIS A 725 11.64 -30.91 -57.15
N THR A 726 11.44 -31.36 -55.90
CA THR A 726 10.43 -32.36 -55.52
C THR A 726 8.98 -31.98 -55.89
N ASP A 727 8.70 -30.68 -56.06
CA ASP A 727 7.41 -30.14 -56.53
C ASP A 727 7.08 -30.49 -57.98
N ARG A 728 8.04 -31.01 -58.77
CA ARG A 728 7.85 -31.39 -60.19
C ARG A 728 7.58 -32.89 -60.41
N ILE A 729 7.71 -33.72 -59.38
CA ILE A 729 7.54 -35.19 -59.49
C ILE A 729 6.05 -35.54 -59.46
N LYS A 730 5.42 -35.67 -60.64
CA LYS A 730 3.99 -36.01 -60.79
C LYS A 730 3.60 -37.33 -60.13
N ALA A 731 4.49 -38.32 -60.10
CA ALA A 731 4.24 -39.62 -59.48
C ALA A 731 3.81 -39.55 -57.99
N LEU A 732 4.16 -38.47 -57.27
CA LEU A 732 3.71 -38.23 -55.89
C LEU A 732 2.29 -37.67 -55.79
N ASP A 733 1.79 -37.03 -56.86
CA ASP A 733 0.42 -36.54 -56.97
C ASP A 733 -0.52 -37.63 -57.53
N ASP A 734 -0.03 -38.45 -58.47
CA ASP A 734 -0.78 -39.53 -59.12
C ASP A 734 -0.93 -40.79 -58.24
N ALA A 735 0.02 -41.04 -57.32
CA ALA A 735 -0.03 -42.18 -56.41
C ALA A 735 -1.03 -41.98 -55.25
N PRO A 736 -1.81 -43.02 -54.86
CA PRO A 736 -2.66 -42.95 -53.68
C PRO A 736 -1.81 -42.83 -52.41
N GLY A 737 -2.22 -41.96 -51.48
CA GLY A 737 -1.51 -41.74 -50.20
C GLY A 737 -2.14 -42.45 -49.00
N TRP A 738 -2.98 -43.46 -49.20
CA TRP A 738 -3.75 -44.10 -48.13
C TRP A 738 -3.46 -45.60 -48.05
N MET A 739 -3.60 -46.20 -46.87
CA MET A 739 -3.23 -47.60 -46.60
C MET A 739 -4.47 -48.50 -46.53
N GLY A 740 -4.47 -49.55 -47.34
CA GLY A 740 -5.52 -50.54 -47.45
C GLY A 740 -5.01 -51.98 -47.38
N ASN A 741 -5.92 -52.92 -47.53
CA ASN A 741 -5.66 -54.36 -47.58
C ASN A 741 -5.70 -54.85 -49.04
N SER A 742 -4.66 -55.56 -49.48
CA SER A 742 -4.58 -56.15 -50.83
C SER A 742 -5.18 -57.55 -50.94
N SER A 743 -5.26 -58.27 -49.81
CA SER A 743 -5.48 -59.72 -49.77
C SER A 743 -6.89 -60.06 -49.28
N GLN A 744 -7.66 -60.79 -50.09
CA GLN A 744 -8.97 -61.31 -49.68
C GLN A 744 -8.86 -62.54 -48.76
N ASN A 745 -7.70 -63.21 -48.73
CA ASN A 745 -7.39 -64.38 -47.89
C ASN A 745 -7.44 -64.04 -46.38
N ASP A 746 -7.49 -65.03 -45.50
CA ASP A 746 -7.63 -64.82 -44.04
C ASP A 746 -6.52 -63.92 -43.43
N ILE A 747 -5.28 -64.04 -43.93
CA ILE A 747 -4.20 -63.11 -43.59
C ILE A 747 -4.22 -61.93 -44.57
N GLY A 748 -4.34 -60.73 -44.01
CA GLY A 748 -4.33 -59.47 -44.75
C GLY A 748 -2.91 -59.02 -45.11
N GLU A 749 -2.80 -58.27 -46.21
CA GLU A 749 -1.54 -57.70 -46.69
C GLU A 749 -1.68 -56.19 -46.80
N LEU A 750 -0.82 -55.45 -46.11
CA LEU A 750 -0.82 -53.98 -46.11
C LEU A 750 -0.25 -53.47 -47.44
N CYS A 751 -0.99 -52.60 -48.11
CA CYS A 751 -0.55 -51.98 -49.36
C CYS A 751 -1.05 -50.54 -49.51
N LEU A 752 -0.40 -49.80 -50.40
CA LEU A 752 -0.73 -48.42 -50.71
C LEU A 752 -1.89 -48.38 -51.72
N GLY A 753 -3.04 -47.86 -51.30
CA GLY A 753 -4.25 -47.73 -52.12
C GLY A 753 -5.12 -48.99 -52.24
N GLY A 754 -4.82 -50.06 -51.50
CA GLY A 754 -5.52 -51.35 -51.60
C GLY A 754 -7.02 -51.29 -51.37
N GLU A 755 -7.79 -52.05 -52.15
CA GLU A 755 -9.23 -51.83 -52.30
C GLU A 755 -10.04 -51.92 -51.00
N GLN A 756 -9.63 -52.76 -50.04
CA GLN A 756 -10.34 -52.97 -48.79
C GLN A 756 -9.78 -52.12 -47.64
N GLN A 757 -10.66 -51.58 -46.79
CA GLN A 757 -10.24 -50.91 -45.56
C GLN A 757 -9.67 -51.93 -44.54
N LEU A 758 -8.72 -51.50 -43.71
CA LEU A 758 -8.18 -52.33 -42.63
C LEU A 758 -9.24 -52.65 -41.56
N THR A 759 -9.32 -53.91 -41.12
CA THR A 759 -10.34 -54.39 -40.17
C THR A 759 -9.71 -54.87 -38.86
N LYS A 760 -10.41 -54.60 -37.73
CA LYS A 760 -9.91 -54.91 -36.38
C LYS A 760 -9.69 -56.42 -36.12
N THR A 761 -10.48 -57.26 -36.78
CA THR A 761 -10.55 -58.72 -36.53
C THR A 761 -9.58 -59.53 -37.38
N LYS A 762 -8.88 -58.90 -38.33
CA LYS A 762 -7.98 -59.59 -39.28
C LYS A 762 -6.53 -59.51 -38.82
N TYR A 763 -5.78 -60.59 -39.01
CA TYR A 763 -4.33 -60.62 -38.81
C TYR A 763 -3.65 -60.16 -40.10
N TYR A 764 -2.58 -59.37 -39.98
CA TYR A 764 -1.82 -58.83 -41.11
C TYR A 764 -0.41 -59.38 -41.11
N ARG A 765 0.20 -59.64 -42.28
CA ARG A 765 1.61 -60.04 -42.37
C ARG A 765 2.50 -58.99 -41.67
N GLY A 766 3.34 -59.44 -40.75
CA GLY A 766 4.23 -58.61 -39.92
C GLY A 766 5.70 -59.05 -40.04
N TYR A 767 6.52 -58.73 -39.04
CA TYR A 767 7.91 -59.19 -38.94
C TYR A 767 8.05 -60.33 -37.92
N ASP A 768 9.03 -61.22 -38.10
CA ASP A 768 9.24 -62.37 -37.18
C ASP A 768 9.53 -61.94 -35.73
N THR A 769 10.10 -60.74 -35.54
CA THR A 769 10.29 -60.10 -34.23
C THR A 769 8.99 -59.98 -33.42
N ASP A 770 7.85 -59.82 -34.08
CA ASP A 770 6.55 -59.65 -33.42
C ASP A 770 5.96 -60.97 -32.90
N GLN A 771 6.36 -62.13 -33.45
CA GLN A 771 5.94 -63.44 -32.93
C GLN A 771 6.57 -63.75 -31.57
N GLY A 772 7.84 -63.37 -31.35
CA GLY A 772 8.56 -63.64 -30.10
C GLY A 772 7.88 -63.01 -28.87
N LEU A 773 7.31 -61.82 -29.05
CA LEU A 773 6.60 -61.10 -27.99
C LEU A 773 5.23 -61.74 -27.64
N ALA A 774 4.62 -62.47 -28.57
CA ALA A 774 3.34 -63.15 -28.34
C ALA A 774 3.50 -64.46 -27.54
N LYS A 775 4.64 -65.14 -27.65
CA LYS A 775 4.95 -66.34 -26.85
C LYS A 775 5.44 -66.02 -25.43
N THR A 776 6.16 -64.91 -25.24
CA THR A 776 6.71 -64.55 -23.92
C THR A 776 5.65 -64.14 -22.89
N THR A 777 4.46 -63.71 -23.31
CA THR A 777 3.35 -63.41 -22.37
C THR A 777 2.76 -64.65 -21.69
N ALA A 778 3.13 -65.87 -22.13
CA ALA A 778 2.68 -67.13 -21.55
C ALA A 778 3.67 -67.74 -20.53
N ILE A 779 4.87 -67.17 -20.35
CA ILE A 779 5.88 -67.67 -19.39
C ILE A 779 6.42 -66.50 -18.55
N SER A 780 5.61 -66.06 -17.59
CA SER A 780 6.03 -65.11 -16.55
C SER A 780 6.84 -65.83 -15.45
N GLY A 781 8.12 -66.11 -15.71
CA GLY A 781 9.01 -66.78 -14.76
C GLY A 781 10.50 -66.54 -15.04
N LEU A 782 11.12 -65.65 -14.26
CA LEU A 782 12.56 -65.35 -14.17
C LEU A 782 13.37 -65.43 -15.49
N ALA A 783 13.40 -64.33 -16.25
CA ALA A 783 14.49 -64.08 -17.21
C ALA A 783 15.64 -63.33 -16.50
N ARG A 784 16.75 -64.03 -16.27
CA ARG A 784 18.01 -63.46 -15.75
C ARG A 784 18.63 -62.52 -16.79
N ARG A 785 19.30 -61.47 -16.33
CA ARG A 785 19.88 -60.43 -17.19
C ARG A 785 21.29 -60.82 -17.63
N ASP A 786 21.39 -61.59 -18.71
CA ASP A 786 22.66 -61.87 -19.38
C ASP A 786 22.87 -60.86 -20.53
N GLY A 787 24.06 -60.24 -20.57
CA GLY A 787 24.36 -59.13 -21.47
C GLY A 787 25.05 -59.59 -22.75
N TYR A 788 24.62 -59.04 -23.89
CA TYR A 788 25.33 -59.21 -25.17
C TYR A 788 26.54 -58.28 -25.21
N SER A 789 27.74 -58.86 -25.26
CA SER A 789 28.97 -58.13 -25.57
C SER A 789 29.08 -57.83 -27.06
N LEU A 790 29.55 -56.62 -27.39
CA LEU A 790 29.98 -56.28 -28.74
C LEU A 790 31.38 -56.88 -28.99
N ALA A 791 31.56 -57.54 -30.12
CA ALA A 791 32.87 -57.96 -30.62
C ALA A 791 33.20 -57.17 -31.90
N GLY A 792 34.31 -56.43 -31.88
CA GLY A 792 34.76 -55.61 -33.00
C GLY A 792 36.28 -55.46 -32.99
N ALA A 793 36.90 -55.99 -34.05
CA ALA A 793 38.29 -55.93 -34.53
C ALA A 793 39.36 -55.11 -33.76
N GLY A 794 40.56 -55.71 -33.65
CA GLY A 794 41.84 -55.04 -33.39
C GLY A 794 42.94 -56.04 -32.99
N ASP A 795 43.97 -56.16 -33.82
CA ASP A 795 45.38 -56.59 -33.62
C ASP A 795 45.70 -57.71 -32.58
N GLU A 796 46.43 -58.80 -32.87
CA GLU A 796 47.39 -59.12 -33.97
C GLU A 796 47.06 -60.44 -34.72
#